data_AF-A0A1E1KFX3-F1
#
_entry.id   AF-A0A1E1KFX3-F1
#
_cell.length_a   1.000
_cell.length_b   1.000
_cell.length_c   1.000
_cell.angle_alpha   90.00
_cell.angle_beta   90.00
_cell.angle_gamma   90.00
#
_symmetry.space_group_name_H-M   'P 1'
#
loop_
_entity.id
_entity.type
_entity.pdbx_description
1 polymer ?
#
loop_
_entity_poly.entity_id
_entity_poly.type
_entity_poly.pdbx_seq_one_letter_code
_entity_poly.pdbx_strand_id
1 'polypeptide(L)'
;MDARETFSAEERVTYTTGDVSSPPDLRLLHFNDVYHIDASSAEPVGGIARFKTLCNEYRDGERFKGQSELLTFFSGDAFNPSLESSVTKGSHMVPVLNSIGTDVACVGNHDLDFGVRQFRHLAGQCKFPWLLANVTDPALGDNVSLGNAKKTHILTSSNGIKIGVIGLVEREWLDTINSLPPDLIYKSVSAVAKELVPNLRAQGCELVIAVTHQRQPNDNKLAEKVPDGLIDIVLGGHDHFYHHSLINGTHVLRSGSDFKQLSYMEARRQGGESKKWNFRIVRRDAMSSIAEDQATLQLCEKLTTSLKNKLGKPLGYTMAPLDARFTTVRLKESNMGNFICDLMRTHYGGDCCIIASGTIRGDQIYPPGVLKARDIMNCFPFEDPCVVIKVHGQALLDALENSVSLYPALEGRFPQVSNIEFEFNPSKPANSRVTYVNVAGKPLDKERLYVLVTRGYMARGKDGFDSLLVRSEGGEAEEVVSEENGILISMIIRQYFMSLKTLGKWKNWGKGMDRHWKGVQESMQKVHPVIDPARSDEKESGKEQQHHGTMDDSSDDSDDENPGQGKRDAAVETAVQERHVQLVRKVTRKWRRLAGLKGPSVCCDAVQEFSADWTKAIAPRLEGRIKIVSTGASAEGK
;
A
#
# COMPACT_ATOMS: atom_id res chain seq x y z
N MET A 1 -8.86 20.26 -10.97
CA MET A 1 -10.28 20.09 -10.63
C MET A 1 -10.58 18.62 -10.77
N ASP A 2 -10.79 17.90 -9.68
CA ASP A 2 -10.96 16.45 -9.76
C ASP A 2 -12.40 16.09 -10.15
N ALA A 3 -12.55 15.55 -11.35
CA ALA A 3 -13.68 14.67 -11.63
C ALA A 3 -13.47 13.41 -10.78
N ARG A 4 -14.32 13.20 -9.76
CA ARG A 4 -14.30 11.96 -8.95
C ARG A 4 -14.37 10.76 -9.88
N GLU A 5 -13.37 9.89 -9.80
CA GLU A 5 -13.24 8.78 -10.73
C GLU A 5 -14.39 7.78 -10.54
N THR A 6 -15.25 7.67 -11.55
CA THR A 6 -16.39 6.74 -11.54
C THR A 6 -15.98 5.39 -12.12
N PHE A 7 -15.89 4.39 -11.24
CA PHE A 7 -15.68 2.99 -11.61
C PHE A 7 -16.98 2.37 -12.13
N SER A 8 -16.89 1.46 -13.10
CA SER A 8 -18.07 0.81 -13.69
C SER A 8 -17.79 -0.62 -14.17
N ALA A 9 -18.80 -1.48 -14.06
CA ALA A 9 -18.78 -2.84 -14.61
C ALA A 9 -19.03 -2.88 -16.14
N GLU A 10 -19.21 -1.71 -16.78
CA GLU A 10 -19.44 -1.54 -18.22
C GLU A 10 -18.16 -1.22 -19.00
N GLU A 11 -18.23 -1.23 -20.34
CA GLU A 11 -17.11 -0.80 -21.19
C GLU A 11 -16.95 0.73 -21.18
N ARG A 12 -15.81 1.23 -20.70
CA ARG A 12 -15.49 2.67 -20.78
C ARG A 12 -14.49 2.93 -21.89
N VAL A 13 -14.98 3.40 -23.04
CA VAL A 13 -14.12 3.93 -24.10
C VAL A 13 -13.33 5.12 -23.55
N THR A 14 -12.00 5.02 -23.60
CA THR A 14 -11.08 6.10 -23.18
C THR A 14 -10.53 6.87 -24.36
N TYR A 15 -10.45 6.25 -25.53
CA TYR A 15 -9.98 6.87 -26.77
C TYR A 15 -10.55 6.18 -28.03
N THR A 16 -10.79 6.95 -29.10
CA THR A 16 -11.12 6.42 -30.44
C THR A 16 -10.53 7.32 -31.53
N THR A 17 -9.89 6.72 -32.54
CA THR A 17 -9.60 7.34 -33.84
C THR A 17 -10.07 6.48 -35.02
N GLY A 18 -10.27 7.14 -36.15
CA GLY A 18 -10.68 6.50 -37.40
C GLY A 18 -12.13 6.02 -37.41
N ASP A 19 -12.47 5.24 -38.43
CA ASP A 19 -13.71 4.47 -38.43
C ASP A 19 -13.57 3.19 -37.58
N VAL A 20 -14.65 2.84 -36.89
CA VAL A 20 -14.79 1.65 -36.07
C VAL A 20 -15.93 0.73 -36.52
N SER A 21 -16.60 1.05 -37.66
CA SER A 21 -17.66 0.23 -38.25
C SER A 21 -17.16 -1.14 -38.75
N SER A 22 -15.90 -1.19 -39.17
CA SER A 22 -15.22 -2.41 -39.61
C SER A 22 -14.66 -3.22 -38.43
N PRO A 23 -14.57 -4.57 -38.54
CA PRO A 23 -13.81 -5.39 -37.61
C PRO A 23 -12.34 -4.92 -37.50
N PRO A 24 -11.70 -5.04 -36.33
CA PRO A 24 -10.32 -4.62 -36.14
C PRO A 24 -9.31 -5.55 -36.81
N ASP A 25 -8.24 -4.97 -37.39
CA ASP A 25 -7.08 -5.72 -37.90
C ASP A 25 -6.37 -6.48 -36.77
N LEU A 26 -6.24 -5.85 -35.59
CA LEU A 26 -5.57 -6.40 -34.42
C LEU A 26 -6.37 -6.14 -33.15
N ARG A 27 -6.32 -7.11 -32.23
CA ARG A 27 -7.00 -7.08 -30.94
C ARG A 27 -5.99 -7.34 -29.83
N LEU A 28 -5.83 -6.39 -28.93
CA LEU A 28 -4.78 -6.38 -27.91
C LEU A 28 -5.39 -6.21 -26.51
N LEU A 29 -4.84 -6.87 -25.50
CA LEU A 29 -5.20 -6.71 -24.09
C LEU A 29 -3.96 -6.35 -23.27
N HIS A 30 -4.06 -5.40 -22.35
CA HIS A 30 -2.94 -4.93 -21.52
C HIS A 30 -3.30 -4.82 -20.03
N PHE A 31 -2.37 -5.31 -19.20
CA PHE A 31 -2.37 -5.17 -17.74
C PHE A 31 -0.93 -5.07 -17.20
N ASN A 32 -0.78 -4.64 -15.95
CA ASN A 32 0.50 -4.32 -15.30
C ASN A 32 0.35 -4.40 -13.77
N ASP A 33 1.46 -4.57 -13.03
CA ASP A 33 1.55 -4.39 -11.56
C ASP A 33 0.52 -5.24 -10.77
N VAL A 34 0.67 -6.57 -10.78
CA VAL A 34 -0.34 -7.52 -10.28
C VAL A 34 0.18 -8.39 -9.13
N TYR A 35 0.04 -7.87 -7.91
CA TYR A 35 0.62 -8.45 -6.71
C TYR A 35 -0.33 -9.43 -6.00
N HIS A 36 -1.62 -9.07 -5.91
CA HIS A 36 -2.60 -9.81 -5.12
C HIS A 36 -3.57 -10.63 -5.99
N ILE A 37 -3.69 -11.93 -5.70
CA ILE A 37 -4.62 -12.84 -6.39
C ILE A 37 -6.04 -12.84 -5.78
N ASP A 38 -6.16 -12.73 -4.45
CA ASP A 38 -7.44 -12.55 -3.76
C ASP A 38 -7.97 -11.12 -4.02
N ALA A 39 -9.29 -10.95 -4.14
CA ALA A 39 -9.92 -9.64 -4.37
C ALA A 39 -9.82 -8.70 -3.14
N SER A 40 -9.77 -7.40 -3.40
CA SER A 40 -9.71 -6.35 -2.38
C SER A 40 -11.09 -5.99 -1.79
N SER A 41 -11.11 -5.17 -0.74
CA SER A 41 -12.31 -4.84 0.06
C SER A 41 -13.12 -3.64 -0.44
N ALA A 42 -12.68 -2.96 -1.50
CA ALA A 42 -13.30 -1.76 -2.05
C ALA A 42 -13.32 -1.81 -3.58
N GLU A 43 -14.28 -1.13 -4.21
CA GLU A 43 -14.38 -1.14 -5.67
C GLU A 43 -13.32 -0.24 -6.34
N PRO A 44 -12.75 -0.66 -7.48
CA PRO A 44 -12.92 -1.97 -8.12
C PRO A 44 -12.19 -3.08 -7.36
N VAL A 45 -12.91 -4.14 -6.97
CA VAL A 45 -12.36 -5.18 -6.07
C VAL A 45 -11.20 -5.96 -6.70
N GLY A 46 -11.21 -6.18 -8.01
CA GLY A 46 -10.17 -6.96 -8.69
C GLY A 46 -10.22 -8.45 -8.35
N GLY A 47 -9.03 -9.03 -8.18
CA GLY A 47 -8.82 -10.46 -7.96
C GLY A 47 -8.81 -11.27 -9.26
N ILE A 48 -7.87 -12.20 -9.38
CA ILE A 48 -7.57 -12.86 -10.66
C ILE A 48 -8.74 -13.67 -11.24
N ALA A 49 -9.58 -14.31 -10.41
CA ALA A 49 -10.71 -15.10 -10.91
C ALA A 49 -11.74 -14.25 -11.69
N ARG A 50 -11.97 -13.01 -11.25
CA ARG A 50 -12.86 -12.03 -11.89
C ARG A 50 -12.23 -11.38 -13.10
N PHE A 51 -10.94 -11.04 -12.99
CA PHE A 51 -10.15 -10.55 -14.12
C PHE A 51 -10.04 -11.58 -15.24
N LYS A 52 -9.92 -12.88 -14.91
CA LYS A 52 -9.94 -13.95 -15.90
C LYS A 52 -11.29 -14.07 -16.61
N THR A 53 -12.41 -13.83 -15.92
CA THR A 53 -13.72 -13.69 -16.59
C THR A 53 -13.70 -12.60 -17.65
N LEU A 54 -13.15 -11.41 -17.35
CA LEU A 54 -12.98 -10.34 -18.35
C LEU A 54 -12.03 -10.74 -19.49
N CYS A 55 -10.90 -11.38 -19.19
CA CYS A 55 -10.00 -11.88 -20.24
C CYS A 55 -10.67 -12.92 -21.16
N ASN A 56 -11.52 -13.79 -20.63
CA ASN A 56 -12.31 -14.76 -21.41
C ASN A 56 -13.42 -14.06 -22.20
N GLU A 57 -14.06 -13.03 -21.64
CA GLU A 57 -15.05 -12.20 -22.34
C GLU A 57 -14.46 -11.59 -23.62
N TYR A 58 -13.21 -11.09 -23.56
CA TYR A 58 -12.49 -10.63 -24.74
C TYR A 58 -11.97 -11.75 -25.63
N ARG A 59 -11.41 -12.83 -25.08
CA ARG A 59 -10.77 -13.86 -25.90
C ARG A 59 -11.77 -14.70 -26.67
N ASP A 60 -12.85 -15.12 -26.00
CA ASP A 60 -13.73 -16.21 -26.44
C ASP A 60 -15.21 -15.78 -26.60
N GLY A 61 -15.58 -14.56 -26.17
CA GLY A 61 -16.96 -14.06 -26.19
C GLY A 61 -17.56 -13.94 -27.60
N GLU A 62 -18.85 -14.27 -27.73
CA GLU A 62 -19.58 -14.34 -29.03
C GLU A 62 -19.36 -13.13 -29.94
N ARG A 63 -19.31 -11.91 -29.37
CA ARG A 63 -19.11 -10.65 -30.11
C ARG A 63 -17.76 -10.53 -30.84
N PHE A 64 -16.81 -11.43 -30.55
CA PHE A 64 -15.46 -11.45 -31.11
C PHE A 64 -15.18 -12.62 -32.06
N LYS A 65 -16.14 -13.54 -32.26
CA LYS A 65 -15.99 -14.64 -33.21
C LYS A 65 -15.77 -14.11 -34.63
N GLY A 66 -14.81 -14.70 -35.34
CA GLY A 66 -14.42 -14.30 -36.70
C GLY A 66 -13.56 -13.03 -36.79
N GLN A 67 -13.16 -12.42 -35.67
CA GLN A 67 -12.16 -11.35 -35.63
C GLN A 67 -10.74 -11.92 -35.42
N SER A 68 -9.71 -11.06 -35.42
CA SER A 68 -8.36 -11.46 -35.00
C SER A 68 -8.36 -12.14 -33.63
N GLU A 69 -7.43 -13.08 -33.43
CA GLU A 69 -7.13 -13.58 -32.09
C GLU A 69 -6.58 -12.46 -31.19
N LEU A 70 -6.76 -12.62 -29.88
CA LEU A 70 -6.44 -11.61 -28.86
C LEU A 70 -5.00 -11.79 -28.34
N LEU A 71 -4.13 -10.82 -28.64
CA LEU A 71 -2.76 -10.77 -28.14
C LEU A 71 -2.72 -10.05 -26.77
N THR A 72 -2.05 -10.63 -25.79
CA THR A 72 -2.06 -10.14 -24.40
C THR A 72 -0.66 -9.76 -23.91
N PHE A 73 -0.53 -8.54 -23.42
CA PHE A 73 0.73 -7.92 -23.00
C PHE A 73 0.70 -7.62 -21.50
N PHE A 74 1.80 -7.93 -20.82
CA PHE A 74 1.96 -7.70 -19.39
C PHE A 74 3.19 -6.83 -19.09
N SER A 75 3.03 -5.70 -18.41
CA SER A 75 4.15 -4.75 -18.18
C SER A 75 4.97 -5.01 -16.91
N GLY A 76 4.96 -6.24 -16.40
CA GLY A 76 5.81 -6.66 -15.29
C GLY A 76 5.24 -6.33 -13.90
N ASP A 77 6.04 -6.67 -12.89
CA ASP A 77 5.72 -6.68 -11.46
C ASP A 77 4.55 -7.63 -11.13
N ALA A 78 4.87 -8.93 -11.06
CA ALA A 78 3.99 -9.99 -10.57
C ALA A 78 4.60 -10.80 -9.42
N PHE A 79 5.91 -11.09 -9.43
CA PHE A 79 6.45 -12.09 -8.49
C PHE A 79 6.56 -11.62 -7.03
N ASN A 80 6.58 -10.30 -6.79
CA ASN A 80 6.60 -9.65 -5.48
C ASN A 80 5.93 -8.27 -5.62
N PRO A 81 5.45 -7.59 -4.54
CA PRO A 81 5.34 -8.06 -3.17
C PRO A 81 3.91 -8.47 -2.77
N SER A 82 3.76 -9.72 -2.36
CA SER A 82 2.53 -10.26 -1.81
C SER A 82 2.82 -11.18 -0.61
N LEU A 83 1.79 -11.58 0.10
CA LEU A 83 1.97 -12.52 1.21
C LEU A 83 2.23 -13.93 0.69
N GLU A 84 1.59 -14.29 -0.40
CA GLU A 84 1.89 -15.47 -1.19
C GLU A 84 3.34 -15.46 -1.69
N SER A 85 3.88 -14.32 -2.16
CA SER A 85 5.28 -14.22 -2.59
C SER A 85 6.25 -14.42 -1.43
N SER A 86 5.99 -13.86 -0.24
CA SER A 86 6.89 -14.01 0.91
C SER A 86 7.20 -15.48 1.26
N VAL A 87 6.25 -16.39 1.06
CA VAL A 87 6.42 -17.84 1.33
C VAL A 87 6.80 -18.64 0.07
N THR A 88 6.22 -18.31 -1.09
CA THR A 88 6.43 -19.07 -2.33
C THR A 88 7.58 -18.55 -3.20
N LYS A 89 8.21 -17.45 -2.78
CA LYS A 89 9.21 -16.65 -3.50
C LYS A 89 8.81 -16.45 -4.97
N GLY A 90 7.58 -15.97 -5.18
CA GLY A 90 6.97 -15.65 -6.48
C GLY A 90 6.31 -16.82 -7.24
N SER A 91 6.60 -18.08 -6.91
CA SER A 91 6.17 -19.23 -7.73
C SER A 91 4.66 -19.43 -7.86
N HIS A 92 3.85 -18.86 -6.96
CA HIS A 92 2.38 -18.88 -7.08
C HIS A 92 1.84 -18.13 -8.32
N MET A 93 2.55 -17.13 -8.85
CA MET A 93 2.08 -16.34 -10.00
C MET A 93 2.33 -17.00 -11.36
N VAL A 94 3.30 -17.91 -11.45
CA VAL A 94 3.59 -18.65 -12.69
C VAL A 94 2.34 -19.33 -13.28
N PRO A 95 1.55 -20.15 -12.54
CA PRO A 95 0.33 -20.75 -13.09
C PRO A 95 -0.80 -19.73 -13.35
N VAL A 96 -0.80 -18.58 -12.68
CA VAL A 96 -1.77 -17.48 -12.89
C VAL A 96 -1.49 -16.76 -14.20
N LEU A 97 -0.26 -16.28 -14.43
CA LEU A 97 0.12 -15.62 -15.69
C LEU A 97 -0.06 -16.58 -16.89
N ASN A 98 0.24 -17.87 -16.67
CA ASN A 98 0.02 -18.94 -17.65
C ASN A 98 -1.46 -19.31 -17.89
N SER A 99 -2.41 -18.87 -17.05
CA SER A 99 -3.86 -19.07 -17.25
C SER A 99 -4.54 -17.87 -17.90
N ILE A 100 -4.07 -16.65 -17.64
CA ILE A 100 -4.52 -15.42 -18.34
C ILE A 100 -4.39 -15.59 -19.87
N GLY A 101 -3.26 -16.17 -20.30
CA GLY A 101 -2.88 -16.30 -21.71
C GLY A 101 -2.08 -15.10 -22.19
N THR A 102 -1.13 -14.62 -21.37
CA THR A 102 -0.14 -13.61 -21.75
C THR A 102 0.76 -14.14 -22.88
N ASP A 103 1.02 -13.31 -23.88
CA ASP A 103 1.86 -13.63 -25.04
C ASP A 103 3.27 -13.02 -24.92
N VAL A 104 3.41 -11.86 -24.25
CA VAL A 104 4.70 -11.20 -23.94
C VAL A 104 4.62 -10.46 -22.61
N ALA A 105 5.70 -10.50 -21.82
CA ALA A 105 5.87 -9.66 -20.63
C ALA A 105 7.10 -8.74 -20.71
N CYS A 106 7.09 -7.59 -20.04
CA CYS A 106 8.30 -6.85 -19.64
C CYS A 106 8.73 -7.27 -18.23
N VAL A 107 10.02 -7.18 -17.91
CA VAL A 107 10.53 -7.42 -16.54
C VAL A 107 10.30 -6.19 -15.67
N GLY A 108 9.57 -6.35 -14.56
CA GLY A 108 9.45 -5.32 -13.53
C GLY A 108 10.54 -5.41 -12.46
N ASN A 109 10.62 -4.43 -11.57
CA ASN A 109 11.62 -4.40 -10.49
C ASN A 109 11.34 -5.46 -9.40
N HIS A 110 10.09 -5.58 -8.98
CA HIS A 110 9.69 -6.54 -7.96
C HIS A 110 9.67 -7.98 -8.50
N ASP A 111 9.71 -8.19 -9.82
CA ASP A 111 10.01 -9.51 -10.41
C ASP A 111 11.43 -10.01 -10.08
N LEU A 112 12.34 -9.11 -9.66
CA LEU A 112 13.74 -9.39 -9.31
C LEU A 112 14.03 -9.35 -7.81
N ASP A 113 13.05 -9.08 -6.94
CA ASP A 113 13.25 -8.93 -5.48
C ASP A 113 13.84 -10.18 -4.80
N PHE A 114 13.58 -11.37 -5.35
CA PHE A 114 14.17 -12.64 -4.87
C PHE A 114 15.49 -13.00 -5.58
N GLY A 115 16.08 -12.04 -6.29
CA GLY A 115 17.31 -12.15 -7.04
C GLY A 115 17.16 -12.77 -8.43
N VAL A 116 18.07 -12.37 -9.33
CA VAL A 116 18.12 -12.75 -10.75
C VAL A 116 17.98 -14.26 -11.01
N ARG A 117 18.51 -15.10 -10.10
CA ARG A 117 18.40 -16.57 -10.19
C ARG A 117 16.98 -17.08 -9.99
N GLN A 118 16.22 -16.50 -9.06
CA GLN A 118 14.81 -16.86 -8.85
C GLN A 118 13.95 -16.35 -10.00
N PHE A 119 14.14 -15.10 -10.45
CA PHE A 119 13.50 -14.58 -11.65
C PHE A 119 13.70 -15.54 -12.85
N ARG A 120 14.93 -15.95 -13.14
CA ARG A 120 15.25 -16.90 -14.22
C ARG A 120 14.53 -18.24 -14.09
N HIS A 121 14.37 -18.74 -12.86
CA HIS A 121 13.64 -19.98 -12.60
C HIS A 121 12.13 -19.85 -12.88
N LEU A 122 11.51 -18.75 -12.45
CA LEU A 122 10.09 -18.49 -12.65
C LEU A 122 9.76 -18.12 -14.10
N ALA A 123 10.55 -17.23 -14.72
CA ALA A 123 10.41 -16.84 -16.11
C ALA A 123 10.56 -18.03 -17.06
N GLY A 124 11.43 -19.00 -16.74
CA GLY A 124 11.57 -20.26 -17.47
C GLY A 124 10.38 -21.22 -17.34
N GLN A 125 9.42 -20.95 -16.47
CA GLN A 125 8.16 -21.69 -16.33
C GLN A 125 6.95 -20.93 -16.92
N CYS A 126 7.15 -19.68 -17.35
CA CYS A 126 6.15 -18.94 -18.12
C CYS A 126 6.07 -19.46 -19.56
N LYS A 127 4.86 -19.47 -20.13
CA LYS A 127 4.62 -19.87 -21.53
C LYS A 127 4.99 -18.77 -22.55
N PHE A 128 5.39 -17.60 -22.07
CA PHE A 128 5.67 -16.39 -22.83
C PHE A 128 7.08 -15.85 -22.52
N PRO A 129 7.75 -15.17 -23.47
CA PRO A 129 9.01 -14.50 -23.21
C PRO A 129 8.83 -13.27 -22.32
N TRP A 130 9.79 -13.09 -21.42
CA TRP A 130 10.01 -11.86 -20.68
C TRP A 130 11.04 -10.98 -21.41
N LEU A 131 10.78 -9.67 -21.48
CA LEU A 131 11.57 -8.72 -22.23
C LEU A 131 12.26 -7.66 -21.36
N LEU A 132 13.53 -7.39 -21.67
CA LEU A 132 14.36 -6.33 -21.08
C LEU A 132 15.50 -6.03 -22.05
N ALA A 133 15.42 -4.91 -22.78
CA ALA A 133 16.37 -4.59 -23.86
C ALA A 133 17.57 -3.75 -23.41
N ASN A 134 17.39 -2.92 -22.39
CA ASN A 134 18.28 -1.80 -22.05
C ASN A 134 19.05 -1.94 -20.72
N VAL A 135 18.95 -3.09 -20.05
CA VAL A 135 19.82 -3.48 -18.93
C VAL A 135 20.52 -4.79 -19.28
N THR A 136 21.85 -4.77 -19.38
CA THR A 136 22.67 -5.95 -19.69
C THR A 136 23.65 -6.28 -18.57
N ASP A 137 23.86 -7.57 -18.35
CA ASP A 137 24.70 -8.13 -17.28
C ASP A 137 25.96 -8.75 -17.90
N PRO A 138 27.14 -8.12 -17.77
CA PRO A 138 28.38 -8.60 -18.38
C PRO A 138 28.80 -10.00 -17.92
N ALA A 139 28.40 -10.43 -16.71
CA ALA A 139 28.70 -11.76 -16.20
C ALA A 139 27.91 -12.88 -16.92
N LEU A 140 26.91 -12.52 -17.72
CA LEU A 140 26.17 -13.43 -18.61
C LEU A 140 26.72 -13.46 -20.04
N GLY A 141 27.71 -12.62 -20.35
CA GLY A 141 28.33 -12.48 -21.67
C GLY A 141 27.95 -11.18 -22.39
N ASP A 142 28.70 -10.86 -23.45
CA ASP A 142 28.57 -9.60 -24.17
C ASP A 142 27.13 -9.30 -24.62
N ASN A 143 26.64 -8.13 -24.26
CA ASN A 143 25.33 -7.59 -24.65
C ASN A 143 24.13 -8.46 -24.18
N VAL A 144 24.31 -9.44 -23.29
CA VAL A 144 23.23 -10.30 -22.76
C VAL A 144 22.40 -9.55 -21.71
N SER A 145 21.07 -9.60 -21.84
CA SER A 145 20.16 -8.93 -20.89
C SER A 145 20.15 -9.58 -19.51
N LEU A 146 19.97 -8.75 -18.48
CA LEU A 146 19.78 -9.19 -17.11
C LEU A 146 18.68 -10.27 -17.04
N GLY A 147 18.95 -11.33 -16.26
CA GLY A 147 17.98 -12.42 -16.09
C GLY A 147 17.74 -13.30 -17.33
N ASN A 148 18.61 -13.27 -18.34
CA ASN A 148 18.41 -13.97 -19.63
C ASN A 148 17.09 -13.58 -20.36
N ALA A 149 16.53 -12.41 -20.05
CA ALA A 149 15.39 -11.87 -20.79
C ALA A 149 15.72 -11.65 -22.28
N LYS A 150 14.72 -11.65 -23.16
CA LYS A 150 14.93 -11.26 -24.56
C LYS A 150 14.91 -9.74 -24.68
N LYS A 151 15.58 -9.16 -25.68
CA LYS A 151 15.47 -7.70 -25.94
C LYS A 151 14.16 -7.36 -26.64
N THR A 152 13.82 -8.17 -27.62
CA THR A 152 12.63 -8.01 -28.47
C THR A 152 11.94 -9.35 -28.71
N HIS A 153 10.68 -9.28 -29.13
CA HIS A 153 9.95 -10.41 -29.70
C HIS A 153 9.20 -9.98 -30.96
N ILE A 154 8.79 -10.96 -31.78
CA ILE A 154 7.90 -10.73 -32.91
C ILE A 154 6.73 -11.70 -32.74
N LEU A 155 5.54 -11.15 -32.53
CA LEU A 155 4.29 -11.90 -32.60
C LEU A 155 3.79 -11.85 -34.04
N THR A 156 3.06 -12.89 -34.46
CA THR A 156 2.29 -12.88 -35.71
C THR A 156 0.84 -13.17 -35.36
N SER A 157 -0.09 -12.31 -35.74
CA SER A 157 -1.52 -12.48 -35.49
C SER A 157 -2.13 -13.57 -36.39
N SER A 158 -3.36 -14.00 -36.09
CA SER A 158 -4.07 -15.03 -36.87
C SER A 158 -4.39 -14.60 -38.31
N ASN A 159 -4.36 -13.30 -38.62
CA ASN A 159 -4.43 -12.73 -39.97
C ASN A 159 -3.06 -12.36 -40.57
N GLY A 160 -1.95 -12.85 -40.01
CA GLY A 160 -0.60 -12.80 -40.60
C GLY A 160 0.18 -11.49 -40.36
N ILE A 161 -0.38 -10.55 -39.61
CA ILE A 161 0.25 -9.25 -39.31
C ILE A 161 1.37 -9.47 -38.29
N LYS A 162 2.55 -8.89 -38.52
CA LYS A 162 3.67 -8.97 -37.58
C LYS A 162 3.68 -7.79 -36.62
N ILE A 163 3.69 -8.08 -35.32
CA ILE A 163 3.85 -7.10 -34.24
C ILE A 163 5.27 -7.24 -33.69
N GLY A 164 6.06 -6.18 -33.78
CA GLY A 164 7.36 -6.10 -33.10
C GLY A 164 7.17 -5.62 -31.66
N VAL A 165 7.83 -6.27 -30.70
CA VAL A 165 7.70 -5.94 -29.28
C VAL A 165 9.10 -5.70 -28.69
N ILE A 166 9.26 -4.67 -27.88
CA ILE A 166 10.50 -4.32 -27.16
C ILE A 166 10.20 -4.11 -25.67
N GLY A 167 11.04 -4.67 -24.78
CA GLY A 167 10.93 -4.47 -23.33
C GLY A 167 11.88 -3.39 -22.83
N LEU A 168 11.40 -2.41 -22.06
CA LEU A 168 12.23 -1.28 -21.60
C LEU A 168 11.95 -0.88 -20.14
N VAL A 169 12.99 -0.49 -19.42
CA VAL A 169 12.90 0.00 -18.03
C VAL A 169 13.65 1.31 -17.85
N GLU A 170 13.27 2.13 -16.87
CA GLU A 170 13.93 3.41 -16.59
C GLU A 170 15.28 3.20 -15.86
N ARG A 171 16.02 4.27 -15.55
CA ARG A 171 17.32 4.11 -14.88
C ARG A 171 17.11 3.84 -13.39
N GLU A 172 16.20 4.61 -12.83
CA GLU A 172 15.77 4.68 -11.44
C GLU A 172 15.16 3.34 -10.95
N TRP A 173 14.75 2.49 -11.90
CA TRP A 173 14.34 1.09 -11.71
C TRP A 173 15.46 0.20 -11.13
N LEU A 174 16.73 0.51 -11.37
CA LEU A 174 17.85 -0.22 -10.77
C LEU A 174 17.99 0.07 -9.27
N ASP A 175 17.50 1.24 -8.83
CA ASP A 175 17.61 1.70 -7.44
C ASP A 175 16.44 1.23 -6.56
N THR A 176 15.37 0.71 -7.16
CA THR A 176 14.22 0.12 -6.44
C THR A 176 14.37 -1.39 -6.17
N ILE A 177 15.37 -2.06 -6.76
CA ILE A 177 15.58 -3.51 -6.63
C ILE A 177 16.51 -3.80 -5.45
N ASN A 178 16.07 -4.70 -4.56
CA ASN A 178 16.77 -5.01 -3.31
C ASN A 178 18.19 -5.59 -3.49
N SER A 179 18.41 -6.40 -4.53
CA SER A 179 19.70 -7.03 -4.82
C SER A 179 19.88 -7.26 -6.33
N LEU A 180 20.94 -6.67 -6.88
CA LEU A 180 21.36 -6.81 -8.27
C LEU A 180 22.85 -7.24 -8.33
N PRO A 181 23.30 -7.87 -9.43
CA PRO A 181 24.73 -7.99 -9.73
C PRO A 181 25.40 -6.60 -9.79
N PRO A 182 26.71 -6.50 -9.50
CA PRO A 182 27.50 -5.31 -9.82
C PRO A 182 27.61 -5.12 -11.34
N ASP A 183 28.14 -3.97 -11.75
CA ASP A 183 28.59 -3.67 -13.13
C ASP A 183 27.54 -3.82 -14.24
N LEU A 184 26.24 -3.75 -13.89
CA LEU A 184 25.15 -3.75 -14.87
C LEU A 184 25.20 -2.53 -15.79
N ILE A 185 25.17 -2.78 -17.10
CA ILE A 185 25.22 -1.74 -18.12
C ILE A 185 23.79 -1.31 -18.46
N TYR A 186 23.43 -0.11 -18.02
CA TYR A 186 22.19 0.58 -18.42
C TYR A 186 22.41 1.39 -19.72
N LYS A 187 21.56 1.16 -20.72
CA LYS A 187 21.42 2.03 -21.90
C LYS A 187 20.14 2.87 -21.77
N SER A 188 20.14 4.09 -22.29
CA SER A 188 18.94 4.95 -22.24
C SER A 188 17.83 4.42 -23.14
N VAL A 189 16.61 4.36 -22.59
CA VAL A 189 15.38 3.84 -23.21
C VAL A 189 15.19 4.33 -24.65
N SER A 190 15.22 5.64 -24.87
CA SER A 190 14.99 6.24 -26.20
C SER A 190 16.14 6.02 -27.20
N ALA A 191 17.35 5.67 -26.74
CA ALA A 191 18.42 5.23 -27.62
C ALA A 191 18.23 3.77 -28.04
N VAL A 192 17.87 2.87 -27.12
CA VAL A 192 17.62 1.45 -27.42
C VAL A 192 16.39 1.26 -28.30
N ALA A 193 15.36 2.09 -28.13
CA ALA A 193 14.24 2.14 -29.07
C ALA A 193 14.71 2.50 -30.50
N LYS A 194 15.55 3.53 -30.65
CA LYS A 194 16.11 3.95 -31.96
C LYS A 194 17.07 2.91 -32.55
N GLU A 195 17.76 2.14 -31.71
CA GLU A 195 18.66 1.03 -32.10
C GLU A 195 17.87 -0.18 -32.62
N LEU A 196 16.83 -0.62 -31.90
CA LEU A 196 16.20 -1.94 -32.14
C LEU A 196 14.93 -1.88 -32.99
N VAL A 197 14.16 -0.78 -32.95
CA VAL A 197 12.89 -0.70 -33.70
C VAL A 197 13.08 -0.74 -35.23
N PRO A 198 14.08 -0.07 -35.85
CA PRO A 198 14.32 -0.20 -37.29
C PRO A 198 14.57 -1.66 -37.72
N ASN A 199 15.24 -2.45 -36.87
CA ASN A 199 15.48 -3.87 -37.13
C ASN A 199 14.19 -4.72 -37.06
N LEU A 200 13.22 -4.36 -36.21
CA LEU A 200 11.88 -4.97 -36.20
C LEU A 200 11.10 -4.60 -37.48
N ARG A 201 11.10 -3.32 -37.87
CA ARG A 201 10.47 -2.88 -39.13
C ARG A 201 11.08 -3.60 -40.34
N ALA A 202 12.40 -3.78 -40.39
CA ALA A 202 13.10 -4.54 -41.43
C ALA A 202 12.74 -6.03 -41.49
N GLN A 203 12.34 -6.65 -40.36
CA GLN A 203 11.81 -8.01 -40.31
C GLN A 203 10.31 -8.11 -40.69
N GLY A 204 9.71 -6.98 -41.07
CA GLY A 204 8.33 -6.86 -41.55
C GLY A 204 7.30 -6.51 -40.48
N CYS A 205 7.69 -5.99 -39.31
CA CYS A 205 6.74 -5.60 -38.26
C CYS A 205 5.94 -4.34 -38.65
N GLU A 206 4.63 -4.50 -38.87
CA GLU A 206 3.70 -3.44 -39.25
C GLU A 206 3.23 -2.60 -38.06
N LEU A 207 3.15 -3.21 -36.87
CA LEU A 207 2.94 -2.55 -35.58
C LEU A 207 4.19 -2.73 -34.71
N VAL A 208 4.59 -1.71 -33.95
CA VAL A 208 5.62 -1.81 -32.92
C VAL A 208 5.11 -1.32 -31.57
N ILE A 209 5.20 -2.21 -30.58
CA ILE A 209 4.80 -2.00 -29.19
C ILE A 209 6.05 -1.94 -28.31
N ALA A 210 6.17 -0.87 -27.51
CA ALA A 210 7.05 -0.89 -26.35
C ALA A 210 6.24 -1.35 -25.13
N VAL A 211 6.65 -2.44 -24.49
CA VAL A 211 6.12 -2.86 -23.19
C VAL A 211 7.13 -2.41 -22.15
N THR A 212 6.73 -1.56 -21.21
CA THR A 212 7.66 -0.78 -20.40
C THR A 212 7.35 -0.89 -18.91
N HIS A 213 8.38 -1.03 -18.08
CA HIS A 213 8.23 -0.92 -16.62
C HIS A 213 8.96 0.35 -16.16
N GLN A 214 8.22 1.46 -16.19
CA GLN A 214 8.70 2.83 -16.03
C GLN A 214 7.60 3.69 -15.42
N ARG A 215 7.95 4.75 -14.69
CA ARG A 215 6.99 5.81 -14.32
C ARG A 215 6.44 6.54 -15.55
N GLN A 216 5.20 7.01 -15.48
CA GLN A 216 4.54 7.77 -16.56
C GLN A 216 5.37 8.94 -17.12
N PRO A 217 6.07 9.78 -16.32
CA PRO A 217 6.90 10.85 -16.86
C PRO A 217 8.04 10.35 -17.75
N ASN A 218 8.56 9.14 -17.52
CA ASN A 218 9.62 8.54 -18.33
C ASN A 218 9.07 7.82 -19.59
N ASP A 219 7.84 7.29 -19.57
CA ASP A 219 7.13 6.85 -20.78
C ASP A 219 6.75 8.04 -21.69
N ASN A 220 6.23 9.13 -21.13
CA ASN A 220 5.90 10.35 -21.87
C ASN A 220 7.16 10.91 -22.57
N LYS A 221 8.26 11.00 -21.81
CA LYS A 221 9.61 11.39 -22.27
C LYS A 221 10.26 10.39 -23.24
N LEU A 222 9.77 9.14 -23.32
CA LEU A 222 10.11 8.22 -24.41
C LEU A 222 9.39 8.64 -25.69
N ALA A 223 8.05 8.79 -25.65
CA ALA A 223 7.23 9.20 -26.79
C ALA A 223 7.65 10.58 -27.36
N GLU A 224 7.97 11.55 -26.51
CA GLU A 224 8.53 12.86 -26.89
C GLU A 224 9.88 12.76 -27.62
N LYS A 225 10.71 11.77 -27.29
CA LYS A 225 12.11 11.67 -27.77
C LYS A 225 12.31 10.73 -28.95
N VAL A 226 11.32 9.91 -29.30
CA VAL A 226 11.35 9.11 -30.54
C VAL A 226 10.74 9.89 -31.71
N PRO A 227 11.12 9.60 -32.97
CA PRO A 227 10.39 10.12 -34.12
C PRO A 227 8.95 9.58 -34.13
N ASP A 228 8.03 10.40 -34.62
CA ASP A 228 6.65 10.00 -34.95
C ASP A 228 6.64 8.73 -35.82
N GLY A 229 5.79 7.76 -35.47
CA GLY A 229 5.70 6.46 -36.14
C GLY A 229 6.84 5.47 -35.86
N LEU A 230 7.83 5.78 -35.00
CA LEU A 230 8.80 4.77 -34.57
C LEU A 230 8.09 3.69 -33.73
N ILE A 231 7.48 4.09 -32.63
CA ILE A 231 6.66 3.26 -31.73
C ILE A 231 5.20 3.65 -31.97
N ASP A 232 4.30 2.69 -32.14
CA ASP A 232 2.86 2.96 -32.30
C ASP A 232 2.19 3.14 -30.92
N ILE A 233 2.57 2.28 -29.95
CA ILE A 233 2.06 2.31 -28.58
C ILE A 233 3.10 1.87 -27.54
N VAL A 234 3.13 2.60 -26.42
CA VAL A 234 3.81 2.29 -25.16
C VAL A 234 2.76 1.75 -24.18
N LEU A 235 3.00 0.54 -23.69
CA LEU A 235 2.22 -0.14 -22.67
C LEU A 235 3.06 -0.18 -21.39
N GLY A 236 2.73 0.70 -20.43
CA GLY A 236 3.52 0.95 -19.21
C GLY A 236 2.98 0.29 -17.95
N GLY A 237 3.69 0.50 -16.84
CA GLY A 237 3.35 0.02 -15.50
C GLY A 237 3.90 0.93 -14.39
N HIS A 238 4.36 0.34 -13.29
CA HIS A 238 5.11 0.93 -12.16
C HIS A 238 4.36 1.95 -11.28
N ASP A 239 3.52 2.83 -11.85
CA ASP A 239 2.81 3.87 -11.07
C ASP A 239 1.53 3.36 -10.39
N HIS A 240 1.10 2.13 -10.66
CA HIS A 240 -0.13 1.49 -10.15
C HIS A 240 -1.47 2.20 -10.49
N PHE A 241 -1.52 3.12 -11.47
CA PHE A 241 -2.77 3.81 -11.85
C PHE A 241 -3.15 3.65 -13.33
N TYR A 242 -4.44 3.81 -13.64
CA TYR A 242 -4.94 3.79 -15.00
C TYR A 242 -4.79 5.18 -15.64
N HIS A 243 -4.13 5.25 -16.80
CA HIS A 243 -4.05 6.49 -17.59
C HIS A 243 -3.75 6.21 -19.06
N HIS A 244 -4.32 7.03 -19.94
CA HIS A 244 -4.03 7.05 -21.37
C HIS A 244 -3.71 8.47 -21.84
N SER A 245 -2.73 8.60 -22.73
CA SER A 245 -2.46 9.83 -23.49
C SER A 245 -1.93 9.51 -24.90
N LEU A 246 -1.99 10.51 -25.79
CA LEU A 246 -1.35 10.46 -27.11
C LEU A 246 -0.27 11.55 -27.16
N ILE A 247 0.97 11.14 -27.39
CA ILE A 247 2.15 12.02 -27.36
C ILE A 247 2.97 11.76 -28.62
N ASN A 248 3.16 12.80 -29.45
CA ASN A 248 3.95 12.71 -30.68
C ASN A 248 3.55 11.53 -31.60
N GLY A 249 2.25 11.30 -31.75
CA GLY A 249 1.70 10.17 -32.51
C GLY A 249 1.77 8.79 -31.82
N THR A 250 2.52 8.66 -30.73
CA THR A 250 2.64 7.43 -29.93
C THR A 250 1.60 7.40 -28.83
N HIS A 251 0.83 6.31 -28.72
CA HIS A 251 -0.06 6.11 -27.57
C HIS A 251 0.77 5.76 -26.31
N VAL A 252 0.44 6.32 -25.15
CA VAL A 252 1.04 5.95 -23.86
C VAL A 252 -0.09 5.51 -22.93
N LEU A 253 -0.07 4.24 -22.51
CA LEU A 253 -1.17 3.59 -21.79
C LEU A 253 -0.68 2.77 -20.59
N ARG A 254 -1.33 2.92 -19.44
CA ARG A 254 -1.16 2.09 -18.23
C ARG A 254 -2.53 1.69 -17.68
N SER A 255 -2.64 0.48 -17.15
CA SER A 255 -3.91 -0.24 -16.92
C SER A 255 -4.22 -0.51 -15.44
N GLY A 256 -3.76 0.31 -14.49
CA GLY A 256 -4.09 0.15 -13.05
C GLY A 256 -3.08 -0.70 -12.28
N SER A 257 -3.58 -1.56 -11.38
CA SER A 257 -2.80 -2.57 -10.63
C SER A 257 -3.70 -3.74 -10.17
N ASP A 258 -3.13 -4.79 -9.58
CA ASP A 258 -3.81 -5.81 -8.75
C ASP A 258 -5.06 -6.46 -9.35
N PHE A 259 -5.05 -6.65 -10.67
CA PHE A 259 -6.20 -7.15 -11.44
C PHE A 259 -7.47 -6.29 -11.30
N LYS A 260 -7.35 -5.04 -10.80
CA LYS A 260 -8.44 -4.07 -10.59
C LYS A 260 -8.95 -3.46 -11.89
N GLN A 261 -8.09 -3.29 -12.88
CA GLN A 261 -8.44 -2.83 -14.23
C GLN A 261 -7.70 -3.62 -15.31
N LEU A 262 -8.20 -3.52 -16.55
CA LEU A 262 -7.45 -3.84 -17.77
C LEU A 262 -7.80 -2.86 -18.90
N SER A 263 -6.97 -2.83 -19.94
CA SER A 263 -7.28 -2.18 -21.21
C SER A 263 -7.46 -3.21 -22.32
N TYR A 264 -8.59 -3.15 -23.01
CA TYR A 264 -8.78 -3.77 -24.32
C TYR A 264 -8.56 -2.71 -25.42
N MET A 265 -7.91 -3.10 -26.50
CA MET A 265 -7.56 -2.22 -27.61
C MET A 265 -7.85 -2.88 -28.94
N GLU A 266 -8.51 -2.14 -29.81
CA GLU A 266 -8.69 -2.46 -31.22
C GLU A 266 -7.76 -1.56 -32.03
N ALA A 267 -6.91 -2.15 -32.86
CA ALA A 267 -6.10 -1.41 -33.83
C ALA A 267 -6.56 -1.73 -35.27
N ARG A 268 -6.61 -0.71 -36.12
CA ARG A 268 -6.96 -0.77 -37.55
C ARG A 268 -5.90 -0.01 -38.34
N ARG A 269 -5.45 -0.53 -39.49
CA ARG A 269 -4.54 0.21 -40.37
C ARG A 269 -5.21 1.48 -40.91
N GLN A 270 -4.45 2.57 -41.05
CA GLN A 270 -4.90 3.70 -41.86
C GLN A 270 -4.77 3.34 -43.34
N GLY A 271 -5.84 3.53 -44.12
CA GLY A 271 -5.83 3.25 -45.56
C GLY A 271 -4.98 4.23 -46.37
N GLY A 272 -4.71 3.86 -47.63
CA GLY A 272 -3.86 4.64 -48.54
C GLY A 272 -2.37 4.37 -48.30
N GLU A 273 -1.54 5.41 -48.39
CA GLU A 273 -0.08 5.31 -48.21
C GLU A 273 0.37 5.40 -46.73
N SER A 274 -0.55 5.64 -45.80
CA SER A 274 -0.24 5.73 -44.37
C SER A 274 0.19 4.39 -43.81
N LYS A 275 1.25 4.39 -42.99
CA LYS A 275 1.70 3.22 -42.21
C LYS A 275 1.30 3.31 -40.73
N LYS A 276 0.43 4.26 -40.38
CA LYS A 276 -0.04 4.47 -39.02
C LYS A 276 -1.29 3.66 -38.71
N TRP A 277 -1.60 3.58 -37.43
CA TRP A 277 -2.72 2.81 -36.89
C TRP A 277 -3.76 3.74 -36.25
N ASN A 278 -5.03 3.42 -36.46
CA ASN A 278 -6.17 3.97 -35.74
C ASN A 278 -6.47 3.05 -34.55
N PHE A 279 -6.76 3.62 -33.38
CA PHE A 279 -6.99 2.88 -32.15
C PHE A 279 -8.34 3.22 -31.52
N ARG A 280 -9.06 2.19 -31.06
CA ARG A 280 -10.13 2.31 -30.06
C ARG A 280 -9.65 1.64 -28.77
N ILE A 281 -9.58 2.39 -27.68
CA ILE A 281 -9.09 1.94 -26.37
C ILE A 281 -10.27 1.92 -25.40
N VAL A 282 -10.42 0.80 -24.71
CA VAL A 282 -11.51 0.51 -23.77
C VAL A 282 -10.92 0.09 -22.43
N ARG A 283 -11.27 0.83 -21.38
CA ARG A 283 -11.04 0.42 -19.99
C ARG A 283 -12.14 -0.50 -19.51
N ARG A 284 -11.76 -1.47 -18.67
CA ARG A 284 -12.67 -2.24 -17.81
C ARG A 284 -12.20 -2.15 -16.37
N ASP A 285 -13.13 -1.93 -15.45
CA ASP A 285 -12.90 -2.08 -14.01
C ASP A 285 -13.44 -3.46 -13.55
N ALA A 286 -12.66 -4.19 -12.77
CA ALA A 286 -13.00 -5.51 -12.25
C ALA A 286 -13.90 -5.41 -10.99
N MET A 287 -15.12 -4.92 -11.21
CA MET A 287 -16.13 -4.67 -10.18
C MET A 287 -16.71 -5.96 -9.57
N SER A 288 -17.12 -5.92 -8.30
CA SER A 288 -17.64 -7.09 -7.55
C SER A 288 -18.83 -7.78 -8.20
N SER A 289 -19.64 -7.04 -8.98
CA SER A 289 -20.77 -7.54 -9.77
C SER A 289 -20.38 -8.48 -10.92
N ILE A 290 -19.12 -8.48 -11.35
CA ILE A 290 -18.61 -9.39 -12.37
C ILE A 290 -18.35 -10.75 -11.74
N ALA A 291 -18.85 -11.80 -12.39
CA ALA A 291 -18.71 -13.19 -11.95
C ALA A 291 -17.25 -13.69 -11.98
N GLU A 292 -16.94 -14.70 -11.17
CA GLU A 292 -15.58 -15.26 -11.04
C GLU A 292 -15.43 -16.55 -11.85
N ASP A 293 -14.35 -16.65 -12.64
CA ASP A 293 -13.96 -17.85 -13.37
C ASP A 293 -13.68 -18.99 -12.39
N GLN A 294 -14.51 -20.03 -12.44
CA GLN A 294 -14.53 -21.08 -11.41
C GLN A 294 -13.26 -21.95 -11.42
N ALA A 295 -12.64 -22.16 -12.59
CA ALA A 295 -11.37 -22.89 -12.68
C ALA A 295 -10.21 -22.09 -12.06
N THR A 296 -10.22 -20.77 -12.26
CA THR A 296 -9.22 -19.85 -11.69
C THR A 296 -9.45 -19.62 -10.20
N LEU A 297 -10.70 -19.60 -9.73
CA LEU A 297 -11.02 -19.57 -8.31
C LEU A 297 -10.46 -20.82 -7.59
N GLN A 298 -10.70 -22.02 -8.15
CA GLN A 298 -10.12 -23.27 -7.63
C GLN A 298 -8.59 -23.29 -7.67
N LEU A 299 -7.96 -22.69 -8.69
CA LEU A 299 -6.50 -22.49 -8.74
C LEU A 299 -6.03 -21.60 -7.58
N CYS A 300 -6.72 -20.48 -7.32
CA CYS A 300 -6.40 -19.58 -6.21
C CYS A 300 -6.57 -20.24 -4.86
N GLU A 301 -7.65 -20.99 -4.65
CA GLU A 301 -7.85 -21.78 -3.43
C GLU A 301 -6.72 -22.80 -3.24
N LYS A 302 -6.34 -23.55 -4.30
CA LYS A 302 -5.24 -24.52 -4.25
C LYS A 302 -3.89 -23.88 -3.90
N LEU A 303 -3.58 -22.71 -4.47
CA LEU A 303 -2.36 -21.94 -4.18
C LEU A 303 -2.36 -21.38 -2.74
N THR A 304 -3.52 -20.92 -2.26
CA THR A 304 -3.64 -20.22 -0.97
C THR A 304 -4.00 -21.10 0.22
N THR A 305 -4.46 -22.34 0.04
CA THR A 305 -4.94 -23.21 1.14
C THR A 305 -3.90 -23.45 2.24
N SER A 306 -2.65 -23.74 1.87
CA SER A 306 -1.55 -23.96 2.82
C SER A 306 -1.16 -22.69 3.60
N LEU A 307 -1.43 -21.54 3.01
CA LEU A 307 -1.15 -20.20 3.50
C LEU A 307 -2.28 -19.72 4.43
N LYS A 308 -3.54 -19.71 3.95
CA LYS A 308 -4.74 -19.21 4.65
C LYS A 308 -4.87 -19.79 6.07
N ASN A 309 -4.56 -21.07 6.28
CA ASN A 309 -4.56 -21.74 7.60
C ASN A 309 -3.49 -21.22 8.60
N LYS A 310 -2.33 -20.75 8.13
CA LYS A 310 -1.30 -20.15 9.00
C LYS A 310 -1.56 -18.66 9.24
N LEU A 311 -2.10 -17.98 8.24
CA LEU A 311 -2.16 -16.52 8.13
C LEU A 311 -3.48 -15.92 8.66
N GLY A 312 -4.58 -16.68 8.64
CA GLY A 312 -5.87 -16.26 9.18
C GLY A 312 -5.92 -16.15 10.71
N LYS A 313 -4.83 -16.47 11.42
CA LYS A 313 -4.74 -16.38 12.88
C LYS A 313 -4.88 -14.91 13.34
N PRO A 314 -5.73 -14.62 14.35
CA PRO A 314 -5.81 -13.28 14.94
C PRO A 314 -4.48 -12.94 15.63
N LEU A 315 -3.95 -11.76 15.32
CA LEU A 315 -2.75 -11.21 15.93
C LEU A 315 -3.13 -10.25 17.07
N GLY A 316 -4.07 -9.34 16.80
CA GLY A 316 -4.59 -8.37 17.76
C GLY A 316 -5.85 -7.68 17.23
N TYR A 317 -6.13 -6.48 17.73
CA TYR A 317 -7.34 -5.72 17.40
C TYR A 317 -7.00 -4.23 17.18
N THR A 318 -7.73 -3.56 16.30
CA THR A 318 -7.74 -2.09 16.16
C THR A 318 -9.16 -1.54 16.35
N MET A 319 -9.29 -0.40 17.03
CA MET A 319 -10.54 0.36 17.16
C MET A 319 -10.67 1.46 16.11
N ALA A 320 -9.56 1.84 15.46
CA ALA A 320 -9.53 2.81 14.37
C ALA A 320 -9.33 2.09 13.01
N PRO A 321 -9.90 2.60 11.90
CA PRO A 321 -9.47 2.19 10.57
C PRO A 321 -8.00 2.57 10.36
N LEU A 322 -7.19 1.68 9.80
CA LEU A 322 -5.77 1.96 9.50
C LEU A 322 -5.60 2.15 7.99
N ASP A 323 -5.22 3.35 7.57
CA ASP A 323 -5.16 3.71 6.14
C ASP A 323 -3.79 3.43 5.51
N ALA A 324 -3.68 2.31 4.79
CA ALA A 324 -2.47 1.86 4.10
C ALA A 324 -2.56 2.04 2.56
N ARG A 325 -3.50 2.84 2.06
CA ARG A 325 -3.63 3.15 0.62
C ARG A 325 -2.44 3.94 0.10
N PHE A 326 -1.95 3.66 -1.10
CA PHE A 326 -0.84 4.42 -1.70
C PHE A 326 -1.15 5.91 -1.83
N THR A 327 -2.40 6.26 -2.16
CA THR A 327 -2.90 7.65 -2.23
C THR A 327 -3.01 8.37 -0.88
N THR A 328 -2.81 7.68 0.23
CA THR A 328 -2.56 8.28 1.55
C THR A 328 -1.07 8.22 1.86
N VAL A 329 -0.49 7.02 1.98
CA VAL A 329 0.85 6.86 2.58
C VAL A 329 1.95 7.53 1.78
N ARG A 330 1.80 7.71 0.46
CA ARG A 330 2.79 8.35 -0.42
C ARG A 330 2.59 9.86 -0.60
N LEU A 331 1.60 10.49 0.07
CA LEU A 331 1.29 11.92 -0.08
C LEU A 331 1.08 12.68 1.25
N LYS A 332 0.82 11.98 2.36
CA LYS A 332 0.46 12.58 3.64
C LYS A 332 0.69 11.60 4.80
N GLU A 333 0.62 12.13 6.01
CA GLU A 333 0.62 11.33 7.24
C GLU A 333 -0.47 10.23 7.20
N SER A 334 -0.10 9.02 7.61
CA SER A 334 -1.01 7.89 7.81
C SER A 334 -0.94 7.41 9.25
N ASN A 335 -2.09 7.02 9.83
CA ASN A 335 -2.10 6.42 11.15
C ASN A 335 -1.52 4.99 11.17
N MET A 336 -1.47 4.30 10.04
CA MET A 336 -0.65 3.08 9.86
C MET A 336 0.84 3.43 9.88
N GLY A 337 1.23 4.51 9.18
CA GLY A 337 2.60 5.03 9.16
C GLY A 337 3.09 5.38 10.57
N ASN A 338 2.33 6.22 11.29
CA ASN A 338 2.60 6.60 12.67
C ASN A 338 2.80 5.37 13.56
N PHE A 339 1.85 4.43 13.56
CA PHE A 339 1.89 3.22 14.38
C PHE A 339 3.19 2.43 14.20
N ILE A 340 3.62 2.22 12.95
CA ILE A 340 4.83 1.43 12.67
C ILE A 340 6.11 2.19 12.99
N CYS A 341 6.17 3.49 12.69
CA CYS A 341 7.32 4.31 13.06
C CYS A 341 7.46 4.38 14.59
N ASP A 342 6.35 4.47 15.33
CA ASP A 342 6.32 4.46 16.79
C ASP A 342 6.79 3.12 17.36
N LEU A 343 6.34 2.00 16.79
CA LEU A 343 6.79 0.66 17.19
C LEU A 343 8.29 0.47 16.93
N MET A 344 8.79 0.83 15.75
CA MET A 344 10.21 0.73 15.40
C MET A 344 11.07 1.59 16.34
N ARG A 345 10.71 2.87 16.51
CA ARG A 345 11.43 3.79 17.38
C ARG A 345 11.45 3.31 18.83
N THR A 346 10.31 2.86 19.35
CA THR A 346 10.17 2.42 20.75
C THR A 346 10.88 1.09 21.01
N HIS A 347 10.91 0.18 20.03
CA HIS A 347 11.62 -1.10 20.14
C HIS A 347 13.13 -0.92 20.30
N TYR A 348 13.71 0.04 19.55
CA TYR A 348 15.16 0.31 19.57
C TYR A 348 15.58 1.47 20.49
N GLY A 349 14.64 2.21 21.08
CA GLY A 349 14.92 3.35 21.96
C GLY A 349 15.52 4.58 21.25
N GLY A 350 15.28 4.73 19.94
CA GLY A 350 15.84 5.83 19.15
C GLY A 350 15.20 7.20 19.42
N ASP A 351 15.94 8.27 19.11
CA ASP A 351 15.44 9.65 19.12
C ASP A 351 14.24 9.79 18.18
N CYS A 352 14.33 9.23 16.98
CA CYS A 352 13.35 9.39 15.91
C CYS A 352 13.27 8.15 15.01
N CYS A 353 12.25 8.09 14.15
CA CYS A 353 12.15 7.09 13.09
C CYS A 353 11.63 7.73 11.80
N ILE A 354 12.20 7.32 10.67
CA ILE A 354 11.75 7.65 9.31
C ILE A 354 11.73 6.35 8.51
N ILE A 355 10.61 6.05 7.85
CA ILE A 355 10.53 5.03 6.80
C ILE A 355 9.99 5.63 5.51
N ALA A 356 10.54 5.20 4.38
CA ALA A 356 9.96 5.43 3.07
C ALA A 356 8.60 4.72 3.00
N SER A 357 7.54 5.46 2.64
CA SER A 357 6.17 4.96 2.54
C SER A 357 6.00 3.77 1.59
N GLY A 358 6.91 3.57 0.63
CA GLY A 358 7.01 2.35 -0.18
C GLY A 358 7.13 1.06 0.63
N THR A 359 7.56 1.15 1.91
CA THR A 359 7.57 0.05 2.89
C THR A 359 6.15 -0.46 3.21
N ILE A 360 5.13 0.39 3.08
CA ILE A 360 3.72 0.08 3.37
C ILE A 360 3.03 -0.32 2.07
N ARG A 361 2.78 -1.62 1.87
CA ARG A 361 2.26 -2.18 0.59
C ARG A 361 0.79 -2.59 0.58
N GLY A 362 0.05 -2.37 1.67
CA GLY A 362 -1.29 -2.94 1.83
C GLY A 362 -2.39 -2.42 0.87
N ASP A 363 -2.20 -1.24 0.26
CA ASP A 363 -3.13 -0.50 -0.60
C ASP A 363 -4.63 -0.52 -0.20
N GLN A 364 -4.91 -0.53 1.10
CA GLN A 364 -6.28 -0.65 1.60
C GLN A 364 -6.46 0.04 2.95
N ILE A 365 -7.72 0.23 3.35
CA ILE A 365 -8.05 0.58 4.72
C ILE A 365 -8.35 -0.72 5.47
N TYR A 366 -7.56 -1.03 6.50
CA TYR A 366 -7.87 -2.12 7.41
C TYR A 366 -8.95 -1.64 8.40
N PRO A 367 -10.15 -2.26 8.44
CA PRO A 367 -11.26 -1.75 9.24
C PRO A 367 -11.05 -2.02 10.75
N PRO A 368 -11.79 -1.30 11.62
CA PRO A 368 -11.90 -1.65 13.04
C PRO A 368 -12.31 -3.12 13.24
N GLY A 369 -11.68 -3.80 14.19
CA GLY A 369 -11.88 -5.22 14.47
C GLY A 369 -10.58 -6.00 14.60
N VAL A 370 -10.61 -7.27 14.19
CA VAL A 370 -9.48 -8.21 14.29
C VAL A 370 -8.44 -7.92 13.22
N LEU A 371 -7.20 -7.62 13.66
CA LEU A 371 -6.02 -7.68 12.82
C LEU A 371 -5.46 -9.11 12.83
N LYS A 372 -5.40 -9.75 11.67
CA LYS A 372 -4.86 -11.11 11.48
C LYS A 372 -3.39 -11.04 11.09
N ALA A 373 -2.67 -12.14 11.24
CA ALA A 373 -1.28 -12.24 10.79
C ALA A 373 -1.12 -11.91 9.30
N ARG A 374 -2.10 -12.32 8.46
CA ARG A 374 -2.13 -11.97 7.03
C ARG A 374 -2.15 -10.46 6.78
N ASP A 375 -2.91 -9.71 7.58
CA ASP A 375 -3.18 -8.30 7.29
C ASP A 375 -1.89 -7.48 7.49
N ILE A 376 -1.07 -7.87 8.48
CA ILE A 376 0.28 -7.32 8.71
C ILE A 376 1.27 -7.72 7.61
N MET A 377 1.25 -8.96 7.12
CA MET A 377 2.20 -9.39 6.07
C MET A 377 1.82 -8.90 4.67
N ASN A 378 0.54 -8.64 4.38
CA ASN A 378 0.13 -7.87 3.20
C ASN A 378 0.64 -6.41 3.29
N CYS A 379 0.61 -5.83 4.49
CA CYS A 379 1.04 -4.45 4.69
C CYS A 379 2.58 -4.30 4.69
N PHE A 380 3.30 -5.28 5.22
CA PHE A 380 4.76 -5.33 5.37
C PHE A 380 5.34 -6.64 4.80
N PRO A 381 5.31 -6.82 3.47
CA PRO A 381 5.76 -8.05 2.79
C PRO A 381 7.28 -8.15 2.65
N PHE A 382 7.99 -7.02 2.67
CA PHE A 382 9.44 -6.94 2.47
C PHE A 382 10.21 -7.36 3.73
N GLU A 383 11.04 -8.39 3.58
CA GLU A 383 11.84 -9.03 4.63
C GLU A 383 13.11 -8.24 5.04
N ASP A 384 13.30 -6.99 4.59
CA ASP A 384 14.46 -6.20 5.02
C ASP A 384 14.40 -5.81 6.52
N PRO A 385 15.55 -5.83 7.22
CA PRO A 385 15.63 -5.55 8.64
C PRO A 385 15.46 -4.06 8.97
N CYS A 386 15.00 -3.78 10.20
CA CYS A 386 15.11 -2.45 10.79
C CYS A 386 16.56 -2.21 11.23
N VAL A 387 17.13 -1.06 10.88
CA VAL A 387 18.48 -0.64 11.29
C VAL A 387 18.40 0.58 12.19
N VAL A 388 19.46 0.80 12.96
CA VAL A 388 19.60 1.97 13.82
C VAL A 388 20.92 2.64 13.50
N ILE A 389 20.87 3.91 13.10
CA ILE A 389 22.04 4.69 12.67
C ILE A 389 22.12 6.01 13.44
N LYS A 390 23.34 6.49 13.72
CA LYS A 390 23.57 7.87 14.15
C LYS A 390 23.85 8.73 12.94
N VAL A 391 23.11 9.82 12.83
CA VAL A 391 23.21 10.82 11.77
C VAL A 391 23.18 12.22 12.38
N HIS A 392 23.85 13.19 11.75
CA HIS A 392 23.72 14.60 12.11
C HIS A 392 22.33 15.12 11.72
N GLY A 393 21.82 16.13 12.41
CA GLY A 393 20.53 16.73 12.10
C GLY A 393 20.44 17.28 10.66
N GLN A 394 21.55 17.73 10.08
CA GLN A 394 21.60 18.09 8.66
C GLN A 394 21.20 16.90 7.75
N ALA A 395 21.72 15.70 8.00
CA ALA A 395 21.36 14.51 7.23
C ALA A 395 19.89 14.07 7.39
N LEU A 396 19.26 14.35 8.55
CA LEU A 396 17.82 14.21 8.73
C LEU A 396 17.01 15.20 7.89
N LEU A 397 17.46 16.46 7.80
CA LEU A 397 16.84 17.46 6.93
C LEU A 397 16.95 17.05 5.46
N ASP A 398 18.11 16.61 5.02
CA ASP A 398 18.34 16.17 3.63
C ASP A 398 17.54 14.93 3.27
N ALA A 399 17.34 14.00 4.22
CA ALA A 399 16.45 12.85 4.03
C ALA A 399 14.98 13.29 3.88
N LEU A 400 14.50 14.22 4.72
CA LEU A 400 13.14 14.77 4.62
C LEU A 400 12.94 15.57 3.32
N GLU A 401 13.96 16.29 2.86
CA GLU A 401 13.97 16.99 1.58
C GLU A 401 13.91 16.04 0.38
N ASN A 402 14.73 14.98 0.34
CA ASN A 402 14.61 13.93 -0.67
C ASN A 402 13.19 13.32 -0.65
N SER A 403 12.68 13.00 0.54
CA SER A 403 11.35 12.44 0.74
C SER A 403 10.21 13.25 0.12
N VAL A 404 10.32 14.59 0.07
CA VAL A 404 9.31 15.46 -0.57
C VAL A 404 9.75 16.06 -1.92
N SER A 405 10.95 15.74 -2.40
CA SER A 405 11.55 16.30 -3.62
C SER A 405 10.69 16.13 -4.88
N LEU A 406 10.07 14.96 -5.04
CA LEU A 406 9.24 14.59 -6.21
C LEU A 406 7.73 14.78 -5.99
N TYR A 407 7.30 15.23 -4.80
CA TYR A 407 5.88 15.49 -4.51
C TYR A 407 5.25 16.46 -5.54
N PRO A 408 4.02 16.22 -6.05
CA PRO A 408 3.02 15.25 -5.63
C PRO A 408 3.03 13.90 -6.39
N ALA A 409 4.16 13.47 -6.97
CA ALA A 409 4.26 12.11 -7.51
C ALA A 409 4.08 11.06 -6.39
N LEU A 410 3.47 9.92 -6.71
CA LEU A 410 3.17 8.82 -5.78
C LEU A 410 4.42 7.97 -5.48
N GLU A 411 5.50 8.61 -5.03
CA GLU A 411 6.81 7.98 -4.86
C GLU A 411 6.96 7.22 -3.55
N GLY A 412 7.80 6.17 -3.57
CA GLY A 412 8.12 5.37 -2.38
C GLY A 412 8.77 6.19 -1.26
N ARG A 413 9.67 7.13 -1.62
CA ARG A 413 10.43 7.98 -0.68
C ARG A 413 9.63 8.92 0.20
N PHE A 414 8.35 9.19 -0.08
CA PHE A 414 7.54 10.04 0.81
C PHE A 414 7.55 9.46 2.24
N PRO A 415 7.73 10.25 3.31
CA PRO A 415 8.12 9.71 4.59
C PRO A 415 6.88 9.38 5.45
N GLN A 416 7.00 8.34 6.26
CA GLN A 416 6.20 8.19 7.47
C GLN A 416 7.18 8.26 8.66
N VAL A 417 6.76 8.90 9.76
CA VAL A 417 7.70 9.35 10.81
C VAL A 417 7.21 9.11 12.24
N SER A 418 8.14 9.02 13.19
CA SER A 418 7.87 9.05 14.63
C SER A 418 8.83 9.98 15.36
N ASN A 419 8.27 10.74 16.30
CA ASN A 419 8.97 11.76 17.10
C ASN A 419 9.66 12.83 16.25
N ILE A 420 9.16 13.04 15.03
CA ILE A 420 9.46 14.12 14.12
C ILE A 420 8.13 14.79 13.78
N GLU A 421 8.11 16.12 13.77
CA GLU A 421 7.06 16.91 13.11
C GLU A 421 7.73 17.79 12.07
N PHE A 422 7.20 17.85 10.84
CA PHE A 422 7.75 18.72 9.82
C PHE A 422 6.67 19.35 8.93
N GLU A 423 7.02 20.51 8.38
CA GLU A 423 6.18 21.26 7.45
C GLU A 423 6.94 21.45 6.14
N PHE A 424 6.26 21.29 5.00
CA PHE A 424 6.86 21.47 3.68
C PHE A 424 5.93 22.18 2.69
N ASN A 425 6.55 22.90 1.75
CA ASN A 425 5.86 23.65 0.70
C ASN A 425 6.16 23.05 -0.69
N PRO A 426 5.18 22.38 -1.33
CA PRO A 426 5.31 21.82 -2.68
C PRO A 426 5.69 22.82 -3.78
N SER A 427 5.36 24.10 -3.61
CA SER A 427 5.64 25.16 -4.60
C SER A 427 7.09 25.65 -4.59
N LYS A 428 7.89 25.25 -3.60
CA LYS A 428 9.33 25.49 -3.60
C LYS A 428 10.09 24.48 -4.49
N PRO A 429 11.29 24.84 -4.98
CA PRO A 429 12.19 23.90 -5.66
C PRO A 429 12.43 22.63 -4.83
N ALA A 430 12.63 21.50 -5.51
CA ALA A 430 13.06 20.26 -4.86
C ALA A 430 14.37 20.49 -4.07
N ASN A 431 14.51 19.79 -2.95
CA ASN A 431 15.61 19.93 -1.99
C ASN A 431 15.71 21.34 -1.36
N SER A 432 14.58 22.05 -1.27
CA SER A 432 14.39 23.29 -0.52
C SER A 432 12.92 23.48 -0.10
N ARG A 433 12.15 22.39 0.02
CA ARG A 433 10.71 22.38 0.29
C ARG A 433 10.37 22.42 1.77
N VAL A 434 11.19 21.82 2.62
CA VAL A 434 10.97 21.73 4.06
C VAL A 434 11.15 23.12 4.69
N THR A 435 10.17 23.56 5.46
CA THR A 435 10.13 24.88 6.10
C THR A 435 10.32 24.86 7.60
N TYR A 436 10.05 23.72 8.24
CA TYR A 436 10.16 23.51 9.68
C TYR A 436 10.41 22.04 9.97
N VAL A 437 11.29 21.73 10.93
CA VAL A 437 11.49 20.39 11.48
C VAL A 437 11.67 20.47 13.00
N ASN A 438 10.89 19.65 13.70
CA ASN A 438 10.93 19.40 15.13
C ASN A 438 11.30 17.92 15.33
N VAL A 439 12.24 17.62 16.22
CA VAL A 439 12.65 16.24 16.56
C VAL A 439 12.74 16.10 18.07
N ALA A 440 12.01 15.13 18.63
CA ALA A 440 11.89 14.92 20.07
C ALA A 440 11.42 16.16 20.87
N GLY A 441 10.48 16.94 20.29
CA GLY A 441 9.91 18.13 20.93
C GLY A 441 10.85 19.34 21.00
N LYS A 442 11.92 19.35 20.19
CA LYS A 442 12.83 20.48 20.01
C LYS A 442 13.07 20.75 18.52
N PRO A 443 13.21 22.01 18.08
CA PRO A 443 13.66 22.34 16.73
C PRO A 443 14.94 21.55 16.36
N LEU A 444 15.03 21.14 15.09
CA LEU A 444 16.16 20.37 14.57
C LEU A 444 17.48 21.14 14.71
N ASP A 445 18.39 20.60 15.50
CA ASP A 445 19.78 21.05 15.60
C ASP A 445 20.59 20.32 14.53
N LYS A 446 21.19 21.06 13.58
CA LYS A 446 21.89 20.48 12.43
C LYS A 446 23.16 19.73 12.81
N GLU A 447 23.86 20.19 13.84
CA GLU A 447 25.17 19.67 14.25
C GLU A 447 25.03 18.51 15.23
N ARG A 448 23.93 18.48 16.00
CA ARG A 448 23.61 17.38 16.91
C ARG A 448 23.51 16.04 16.16
N LEU A 449 24.10 14.99 16.75
CA LEU A 449 23.83 13.59 16.40
C LEU A 449 22.49 13.12 16.99
N TYR A 450 21.70 12.44 16.17
CA TYR A 450 20.44 11.79 16.52
C TYR A 450 20.50 10.29 16.24
N VAL A 451 19.89 9.49 17.11
CA VAL A 451 19.69 8.05 16.89
C VAL A 451 18.43 7.83 16.05
N LEU A 452 18.61 7.64 14.74
CA LEU A 452 17.54 7.35 13.78
C LEU A 452 17.30 5.84 13.69
N VAL A 453 16.06 5.42 13.85
CA VAL A 453 15.60 4.08 13.44
C VAL A 453 15.05 4.15 12.03
N THR A 454 15.46 3.23 11.15
CA THR A 454 15.00 3.19 9.75
C THR A 454 15.09 1.76 9.18
N ARG A 455 15.10 1.60 7.85
CA ARG A 455 15.23 0.32 7.12
C ARG A 455 16.59 0.22 6.44
N GLY A 456 17.14 -1.00 6.35
CA GLY A 456 18.40 -1.27 5.64
C GLY A 456 18.44 -0.65 4.24
N TYR A 457 17.36 -0.84 3.47
CA TYR A 457 17.14 -0.19 2.16
C TYR A 457 17.51 1.31 2.13
N MET A 458 17.06 2.09 3.12
CA MET A 458 17.35 3.53 3.22
C MET A 458 18.78 3.81 3.69
N ALA A 459 19.31 2.99 4.60
CA ALA A 459 20.69 3.08 5.06
C ALA A 459 21.72 2.70 3.97
N ARG A 460 21.30 1.98 2.92
CA ARG A 460 22.06 1.74 1.67
C ARG A 460 21.80 2.78 0.58
N GLY A 461 21.30 3.98 0.95
CA GLY A 461 21.07 5.12 0.05
C GLY A 461 19.92 4.98 -0.96
N LYS A 462 19.20 3.84 -0.99
CA LYS A 462 18.20 3.56 -2.05
C LYS A 462 17.03 4.54 -2.01
N ASP A 463 16.42 4.78 -3.16
CA ASP A 463 15.38 5.82 -3.38
C ASP A 463 15.85 7.26 -3.00
N GLY A 464 17.16 7.53 -3.10
CA GLY A 464 17.78 8.87 -2.92
C GLY A 464 18.08 9.25 -1.48
N PHE A 465 18.14 8.28 -0.55
CA PHE A 465 18.48 8.53 0.86
C PHE A 465 19.99 8.55 1.11
N ASP A 466 20.77 9.14 0.20
CA ASP A 466 22.24 9.19 0.27
C ASP A 466 22.77 9.84 1.56
N SER A 467 22.01 10.77 2.16
CA SER A 467 22.34 11.37 3.48
C SER A 467 22.28 10.38 4.65
N LEU A 468 21.62 9.23 4.47
CA LEU A 468 21.52 8.15 5.46
C LEU A 468 22.51 7.01 5.17
N LEU A 469 23.36 7.13 4.13
CA LEU A 469 24.28 6.08 3.71
C LEU A 469 25.28 5.73 4.83
N VAL A 470 25.36 4.45 5.16
CA VAL A 470 26.23 3.94 6.23
C VAL A 470 27.69 3.80 5.80
N ARG A 471 28.61 3.93 6.77
CA ARG A 471 30.07 3.83 6.55
C ARG A 471 30.53 2.51 5.92
N SER A 472 29.80 1.42 6.15
CA SER A 472 30.03 0.10 5.53
C SER A 472 29.77 0.11 4.02
N GLU A 473 28.85 0.95 3.54
CA GLU A 473 28.51 1.18 2.13
C GLU A 473 29.15 2.47 1.57
N GLY A 474 30.12 3.06 2.29
CA GLY A 474 30.89 4.23 1.86
C GLY A 474 30.33 5.61 2.23
N GLY A 475 29.25 5.68 3.03
CA GLY A 475 28.69 6.93 3.52
C GLY A 475 29.23 7.40 4.89
N GLU A 476 28.54 8.33 5.54
CA GLU A 476 28.99 8.95 6.80
C GLU A 476 28.28 8.39 8.05
N ALA A 477 27.11 7.75 7.90
CA ALA A 477 26.26 7.34 9.02
C ALA A 477 26.88 6.17 9.82
N GLU A 478 26.79 6.27 11.15
CA GLU A 478 27.32 5.24 12.05
C GLU A 478 26.26 4.21 12.43
N GLU A 479 26.49 2.95 12.09
CA GLU A 479 25.60 1.85 12.48
C GLU A 479 25.69 1.55 13.99
N VAL A 480 24.54 1.58 14.64
CA VAL A 480 24.33 1.10 16.03
C VAL A 480 23.70 -0.29 16.02
N VAL A 481 22.83 -0.56 15.05
CA VAL A 481 22.29 -1.88 14.73
C VAL A 481 22.33 -2.03 13.22
N SER A 482 23.25 -2.87 12.73
CA SER A 482 23.39 -3.23 11.33
C SER A 482 22.29 -4.18 10.85
N GLU A 483 22.17 -4.36 9.54
CA GLU A 483 21.15 -5.23 8.93
C GLU A 483 21.16 -6.66 9.48
N GLU A 484 22.34 -7.26 9.68
CA GLU A 484 22.51 -8.62 10.23
C GLU A 484 21.93 -8.78 11.64
N ASN A 485 21.86 -7.69 12.41
CA ASN A 485 21.37 -7.64 13.79
C ASN A 485 19.95 -7.03 13.89
N GLY A 486 19.40 -6.57 12.76
CA GLY A 486 18.12 -5.89 12.69
C GLY A 486 16.93 -6.85 12.68
N ILE A 487 15.83 -6.44 13.30
CA ILE A 487 14.61 -7.24 13.41
C ILE A 487 13.59 -6.75 12.38
N LEU A 488 12.86 -7.68 11.77
CA LEU A 488 11.87 -7.36 10.73
C LEU A 488 10.70 -6.56 11.32
N ILE A 489 10.15 -5.59 10.58
CA ILE A 489 8.94 -4.85 10.97
C ILE A 489 7.80 -5.81 11.35
N SER A 490 7.59 -6.86 10.55
CA SER A 490 6.58 -7.89 10.79
C SER A 490 6.81 -8.72 12.08
N MET A 491 8.06 -8.79 12.56
CA MET A 491 8.41 -9.37 13.86
C MET A 491 8.20 -8.38 15.01
N ILE A 492 8.55 -7.10 14.86
CA ILE A 492 8.29 -6.06 15.88
C ILE A 492 6.79 -5.93 16.14
N ILE A 493 5.96 -5.84 15.09
CA ILE A 493 4.49 -5.79 15.20
C ILE A 493 3.96 -7.06 15.90
N ARG A 494 4.50 -8.23 15.55
CA ARG A 494 4.10 -9.51 16.17
C ARG A 494 4.48 -9.56 17.65
N GLN A 495 5.69 -9.14 18.01
CA GLN A 495 6.15 -9.05 19.39
C GLN A 495 5.30 -8.08 20.21
N TYR A 496 4.93 -6.93 19.65
CA TYR A 496 4.05 -5.96 20.30
C TYR A 496 2.67 -6.54 20.62
N PHE A 497 1.99 -7.15 19.65
CA PHE A 497 0.69 -7.80 19.93
C PHE A 497 0.82 -9.03 20.84
N MET A 498 1.93 -9.79 20.75
CA MET A 498 2.24 -10.86 21.69
C MET A 498 2.53 -10.34 23.11
N SER A 499 3.14 -9.17 23.27
CA SER A 499 3.41 -8.58 24.59
C SER A 499 2.12 -8.07 25.22
N LEU A 500 1.24 -7.39 24.45
CA LEU A 500 -0.11 -7.05 24.91
C LEU A 500 -0.90 -8.29 25.36
N LYS A 501 -0.82 -9.39 24.59
CA LYS A 501 -1.43 -10.69 24.94
C LYS A 501 -0.81 -11.36 26.17
N THR A 502 0.45 -11.07 26.46
CA THR A 502 1.20 -11.64 27.59
C THR A 502 0.97 -10.84 28.87
N LEU A 503 0.99 -9.51 28.77
CA LEU A 503 0.56 -8.56 29.82
C LEU A 503 -0.89 -8.85 30.23
N GLY A 504 -1.79 -9.05 29.27
CA GLY A 504 -3.18 -9.48 29.51
C GLY A 504 -3.33 -10.89 30.14
N LYS A 505 -2.23 -11.63 30.30
CA LYS A 505 -2.17 -12.94 30.99
C LYS A 505 -1.30 -12.93 32.25
N TRP A 506 -0.67 -11.81 32.62
CA TRP A 506 0.18 -11.69 33.80
C TRP A 506 -0.65 -11.54 35.08
N LYS A 507 -1.28 -12.65 35.47
CA LYS A 507 -2.18 -12.78 36.64
C LYS A 507 -1.51 -12.50 38.00
N ASN A 508 -0.18 -12.35 38.03
CA ASN A 508 0.63 -12.01 39.20
C ASN A 508 1.42 -10.70 38.97
N TRP A 509 0.71 -9.57 38.81
CA TRP A 509 1.32 -8.25 38.63
C TRP A 509 1.94 -7.75 39.96
N GLY A 510 3.26 -7.58 40.00
CA GLY A 510 4.01 -7.23 41.23
C GLY A 510 4.57 -5.81 41.26
N LYS A 511 4.74 -5.24 42.47
CA LYS A 511 5.21 -3.85 42.76
C LYS A 511 6.58 -3.44 42.17
N GLY A 512 7.29 -4.34 41.49
CA GLY A 512 8.49 -4.05 40.70
C GLY A 512 8.15 -3.69 39.25
N MET A 513 7.46 -4.61 38.56
CA MET A 513 6.87 -4.37 37.23
C MET A 513 5.93 -3.17 37.23
N ASP A 514 5.13 -3.01 38.28
CA ASP A 514 4.21 -1.89 38.45
C ASP A 514 4.93 -0.53 38.33
N ARG A 515 6.07 -0.36 39.02
CA ARG A 515 6.90 0.85 38.91
C ARG A 515 7.54 1.03 37.53
N HIS A 516 8.01 -0.06 36.90
CA HIS A 516 8.58 0.00 35.56
C HIS A 516 7.54 0.45 34.51
N TRP A 517 6.40 -0.23 34.45
CA TRP A 517 5.34 0.08 33.48
C TRP A 517 4.61 1.39 33.80
N LYS A 518 4.50 1.80 35.06
CA LYS A 518 4.02 3.13 35.44
C LYS A 518 4.97 4.23 34.94
N GLY A 519 6.29 4.03 35.02
CA GLY A 519 7.30 4.92 34.42
C GLY A 519 7.17 5.02 32.89
N VAL A 520 6.92 3.92 32.19
CA VAL A 520 6.62 3.91 30.75
C VAL A 520 5.31 4.67 30.46
N GLN A 521 4.24 4.41 31.21
CA GLN A 521 2.93 5.06 31.00
C GLN A 521 2.96 6.56 31.32
N GLU A 522 3.63 6.98 32.39
CA GLU A 522 3.84 8.40 32.71
C GLU A 522 4.68 9.10 31.65
N SER A 523 5.63 8.39 31.01
CA SER A 523 6.39 8.92 29.89
C SER A 523 5.49 9.10 28.66
N MET A 524 4.63 8.13 28.34
CA MET A 524 3.64 8.27 27.25
C MET A 524 2.63 9.40 27.50
N GLN A 525 2.12 9.54 28.72
CA GLN A 525 1.15 10.59 29.10
C GLN A 525 1.76 12.00 29.10
N LYS A 526 3.08 12.13 29.28
CA LYS A 526 3.79 13.41 29.11
C LYS A 526 3.99 13.82 27.64
N VAL A 527 4.01 12.85 26.71
CA VAL A 527 4.10 13.10 25.26
C VAL A 527 2.70 13.33 24.67
N HIS A 528 1.67 12.63 25.17
CA HIS A 528 0.29 12.79 24.74
C HIS A 528 -0.62 13.09 25.94
N PRO A 529 -0.80 14.37 26.33
CA PRO A 529 -1.77 14.75 27.34
C PRO A 529 -3.19 14.42 26.86
N VAL A 530 -3.98 13.77 27.71
CA VAL A 530 -5.40 13.50 27.43
C VAL A 530 -6.17 14.80 27.64
N ILE A 531 -6.80 15.31 26.58
CA ILE A 531 -7.71 16.45 26.62
C ILE A 531 -9.11 15.91 26.37
N ASP A 532 -10.01 16.08 27.34
CA ASP A 532 -11.40 15.68 27.20
C ASP A 532 -12.16 16.59 26.20
N PRO A 533 -13.17 16.07 25.47
CA PRO A 533 -13.94 16.87 24.53
C PRO A 533 -14.73 17.97 25.26
N ALA A 534 -14.50 19.23 24.90
CA ALA A 534 -15.26 20.36 25.43
C ALA A 534 -16.76 20.21 25.11
N ARG A 535 -17.61 20.44 26.11
CA ARG A 535 -19.07 20.55 25.91
C ARG A 535 -19.40 21.93 25.36
N SER A 536 -20.24 21.99 24.34
CA SER A 536 -20.92 23.23 23.92
C SER A 536 -22.09 23.53 24.87
N ASP A 537 -22.20 24.77 25.34
CA ASP A 537 -23.31 25.22 26.17
C ASP A 537 -24.66 25.23 25.43
N GLU A 538 -25.71 24.69 26.04
CA GLU A 538 -27.07 25.14 25.75
C GLU A 538 -28.06 24.94 26.93
N LYS A 539 -28.27 26.05 27.66
CA LYS A 539 -29.43 26.51 28.46
C LYS A 539 -30.37 25.53 29.20
N GLU A 540 -30.58 25.84 30.48
CA GLU A 540 -31.62 25.28 31.37
C GLU A 540 -33.08 25.67 30.98
N SER A 541 -34.06 24.89 31.46
CA SER A 541 -35.23 25.45 32.19
C SER A 541 -36.06 24.39 32.96
N GLY A 542 -36.40 24.65 34.22
CA GLY A 542 -37.64 24.14 34.88
C GLY A 542 -37.55 23.10 36.02
N LYS A 543 -37.57 23.58 37.28
CA LYS A 543 -38.56 23.35 38.39
C LYS A 543 -39.31 21.98 38.50
N GLU A 544 -39.70 21.46 39.69
CA GLU A 544 -39.83 22.06 41.05
C GLU A 544 -39.86 21.03 42.22
N GLN A 545 -39.31 21.43 43.38
CA GLN A 545 -39.67 21.18 44.81
C GLN A 545 -40.17 19.83 45.42
N GLN A 546 -39.55 19.50 46.57
CA GLN A 546 -40.16 18.96 47.83
C GLN A 546 -40.59 17.47 47.90
N HIS A 547 -40.87 16.86 49.08
CA HIS A 547 -40.90 17.37 50.47
C HIS A 547 -40.01 16.59 51.50
N HIS A 548 -40.53 16.14 52.67
CA HIS A 548 -39.72 15.96 53.89
C HIS A 548 -40.38 15.13 55.04
N GLY A 549 -39.57 14.49 55.91
CA GLY A 549 -39.92 14.04 57.29
C GLY A 549 -39.91 12.52 57.54
N THR A 550 -39.62 11.99 58.75
CA THR A 550 -39.06 12.58 60.01
C THR A 550 -38.74 11.45 61.01
N MET A 551 -37.64 11.59 61.79
CA MET A 551 -37.46 11.09 63.18
C MET A 551 -37.41 9.56 63.44
N ASP A 552 -36.55 9.00 64.30
CA ASP A 552 -35.39 9.47 65.10
C ASP A 552 -34.41 8.25 65.27
N ASP A 553 -33.38 8.12 66.14
CA ASP A 553 -33.01 8.69 67.45
C ASP A 553 -31.49 8.54 67.75
N SER A 554 -31.08 8.95 68.97
CA SER A 554 -29.82 8.84 69.75
C SER A 554 -28.84 7.66 69.48
N SER A 555 -27.53 7.75 69.80
CA SER A 555 -26.83 8.66 70.75
C SER A 555 -25.40 9.08 70.34
N ASP A 556 -24.86 10.08 71.07
CA ASP A 556 -23.56 10.80 70.95
C ASP A 556 -22.27 9.91 71.08
N ASP A 557 -21.02 10.38 70.88
CA ASP A 557 -20.46 11.72 71.18
C ASP A 557 -19.11 12.06 70.46
N SER A 558 -18.91 13.34 70.08
CA SER A 558 -17.63 14.04 69.71
C SER A 558 -16.74 13.48 68.55
N ASP A 559 -16.03 14.28 67.72
CA ASP A 559 -16.11 15.74 67.44
C ASP A 559 -15.48 16.11 66.07
N ASP A 560 -15.98 17.21 65.49
CA ASP A 560 -15.43 18.13 64.46
C ASP A 560 -15.20 17.78 62.95
N GLU A 561 -15.32 18.87 62.15
CA GLU A 561 -15.17 19.14 60.70
C GLU A 561 -16.08 18.44 59.64
N ASN A 562 -16.50 19.24 58.63
CA ASN A 562 -17.63 18.96 57.72
C ASN A 562 -17.33 19.38 56.26
N PRO A 563 -17.41 18.45 55.28
CA PRO A 563 -18.23 18.71 54.09
C PRO A 563 -18.85 17.43 53.44
N GLY A 564 -20.18 17.26 53.47
CA GLY A 564 -20.84 15.98 53.10
C GLY A 564 -21.95 15.98 52.04
N GLN A 565 -22.09 17.03 51.23
CA GLN A 565 -23.36 17.35 50.53
C GLN A 565 -23.77 16.41 49.37
N GLY A 566 -22.86 15.59 48.83
CA GLY A 566 -23.09 14.72 47.65
C GLY A 566 -23.92 13.44 47.86
N LYS A 567 -24.62 13.28 48.99
CA LYS A 567 -25.35 12.03 49.32
C LYS A 567 -26.79 11.93 48.75
N ARG A 568 -27.36 12.99 48.17
CA ARG A 568 -28.76 12.99 47.69
C ARG A 568 -28.93 12.66 46.22
N ASP A 569 -28.04 13.13 45.34
CA ASP A 569 -28.17 12.94 43.89
C ASP A 569 -28.11 11.45 43.50
N ALA A 570 -27.28 10.67 44.21
CA ALA A 570 -27.11 9.24 44.04
C ALA A 570 -28.41 8.41 44.17
N ALA A 571 -29.43 8.92 44.88
CA ALA A 571 -30.68 8.21 45.14
C ALA A 571 -31.66 8.22 43.95
N VAL A 572 -31.55 9.21 43.05
CA VAL A 572 -32.44 9.32 41.87
C VAL A 572 -31.93 8.46 40.72
N GLU A 573 -30.60 8.35 40.56
CA GLU A 573 -30.00 7.39 39.62
C GLU A 573 -30.43 5.95 39.90
N THR A 574 -30.56 5.58 41.19
CA THR A 574 -30.93 4.21 41.60
C THR A 574 -32.30 3.79 41.07
N ALA A 575 -33.30 4.67 41.12
CA ALA A 575 -34.65 4.38 40.66
C ALA A 575 -34.73 4.21 39.12
N VAL A 576 -33.91 4.96 38.37
CA VAL A 576 -33.79 4.79 36.92
C VAL A 576 -33.10 3.47 36.57
N GLN A 577 -32.05 3.12 37.32
CA GLN A 577 -31.36 1.82 37.20
C GLN A 577 -32.32 0.64 37.48
N GLU A 578 -33.16 0.70 38.52
CA GLU A 578 -34.15 -0.35 38.80
C GLU A 578 -35.11 -0.59 37.63
N ARG A 579 -35.61 0.47 36.99
CA ARG A 579 -36.52 0.36 35.85
C ARG A 579 -35.84 -0.31 34.65
N HIS A 580 -34.56 -0.02 34.41
CA HIS A 580 -33.75 -0.70 33.39
C HIS A 580 -33.49 -2.17 33.76
N VAL A 581 -33.16 -2.48 35.02
CA VAL A 581 -32.98 -3.86 35.52
C VAL A 581 -34.26 -4.68 35.36
N GLN A 582 -35.45 -4.12 35.60
CA GLN A 582 -36.72 -4.80 35.33
C GLN A 582 -36.93 -5.09 33.84
N LEU A 583 -36.51 -4.18 32.94
CA LEU A 583 -36.60 -4.37 31.49
C LEU A 583 -35.68 -5.50 31.03
N VAL A 584 -34.42 -5.48 31.47
CA VAL A 584 -33.42 -6.55 31.21
C VAL A 584 -33.93 -7.90 31.70
N ARG A 585 -34.44 -7.97 32.94
CA ARG A 585 -35.03 -9.21 33.50
C ARG A 585 -36.19 -9.76 32.65
N LYS A 586 -37.00 -8.91 32.00
CA LYS A 586 -38.05 -9.35 31.05
C LYS A 586 -37.47 -9.88 29.73
N VAL A 587 -36.49 -9.19 29.15
CA VAL A 587 -35.81 -9.61 27.90
C VAL A 587 -35.10 -10.95 28.08
N THR A 588 -34.30 -11.10 29.14
CA THR A 588 -33.51 -12.32 29.40
C THR A 588 -34.40 -13.55 29.63
N ARG A 589 -35.57 -13.42 30.27
CA ARG A 589 -36.54 -14.52 30.37
C ARG A 589 -37.13 -14.91 29.01
N LYS A 590 -37.48 -13.92 28.16
CA LYS A 590 -37.98 -14.18 26.79
C LYS A 590 -36.94 -14.93 25.96
N TRP A 591 -35.67 -14.51 26.03
CA TRP A 591 -34.56 -15.16 25.34
C TRP A 591 -34.31 -16.59 25.84
N ARG A 592 -34.15 -16.81 27.16
CA ARG A 592 -33.92 -18.16 27.73
C ARG A 592 -35.02 -19.16 27.38
N ARG A 593 -36.28 -18.71 27.32
CA ARG A 593 -37.42 -19.54 26.88
C ARG A 593 -37.32 -19.95 25.42
N LEU A 594 -36.93 -19.03 24.53
CA LEU A 594 -36.74 -19.32 23.10
C LEU A 594 -35.51 -20.21 22.86
N ALA A 595 -34.48 -20.09 23.69
CA ALA A 595 -33.28 -20.94 23.67
C ALA A 595 -33.45 -22.29 24.39
N GLY A 596 -34.66 -22.65 24.85
CA GLY A 596 -34.95 -23.95 25.49
C GLY A 596 -34.36 -24.18 26.89
N LEU A 597 -33.79 -23.15 27.52
CA LEU A 597 -33.03 -23.28 28.78
C LEU A 597 -33.96 -23.35 30.02
N LYS A 598 -33.94 -24.47 30.74
CA LYS A 598 -34.70 -24.69 31.98
C LYS A 598 -33.97 -24.13 33.23
N GLY A 599 -34.71 -23.99 34.35
CA GLY A 599 -34.19 -23.49 35.65
C GLY A 599 -34.38 -21.98 35.87
N PRO A 600 -34.45 -21.50 37.14
CA PRO A 600 -34.77 -20.10 37.47
C PRO A 600 -33.75 -19.08 36.95
N SER A 601 -34.13 -17.81 36.91
CA SER A 601 -33.22 -16.68 36.66
C SER A 601 -32.78 -16.08 37.99
N VAL A 602 -31.77 -16.68 38.62
CA VAL A 602 -30.99 -16.00 39.67
C VAL A 602 -30.31 -14.79 39.02
N CYS A 603 -30.35 -13.62 39.65
CA CYS A 603 -29.53 -12.50 39.19
C CYS A 603 -28.07 -12.82 39.54
N CYS A 604 -27.16 -12.63 38.60
CA CYS A 604 -25.76 -12.53 38.95
C CYS A 604 -25.57 -11.09 39.46
N ASP A 605 -25.62 -10.90 40.78
CA ASP A 605 -25.54 -9.57 41.40
C ASP A 605 -24.13 -8.95 41.30
N ALA A 606 -23.19 -9.66 40.68
CA ALA A 606 -22.03 -9.07 40.01
C ALA A 606 -22.28 -9.01 38.49
N VAL A 607 -22.77 -7.87 38.00
CA VAL A 607 -22.54 -7.50 36.59
C VAL A 607 -21.09 -7.06 36.48
N GLN A 608 -20.19 -8.03 36.26
CA GLN A 608 -18.92 -7.70 35.63
C GLN A 608 -19.20 -7.30 34.18
N GLU A 609 -18.50 -6.25 33.73
CA GLU A 609 -18.51 -5.83 32.34
C GLU A 609 -18.16 -7.02 31.44
N PHE A 610 -18.76 -7.11 30.25
CA PHE A 610 -18.41 -8.17 29.30
C PHE A 610 -17.05 -7.86 28.65
N SER A 611 -15.97 -8.12 29.39
CA SER A 611 -14.60 -7.98 28.91
C SER A 611 -14.29 -9.07 27.88
N ALA A 612 -14.19 -8.69 26.60
CA ALA A 612 -13.63 -9.57 25.57
C ALA A 612 -12.14 -9.78 25.84
N ASP A 613 -11.74 -11.03 26.07
CA ASP A 613 -10.45 -11.36 26.68
C ASP A 613 -9.18 -11.04 25.85
N TRP A 614 -8.13 -10.75 26.61
CA TRP A 614 -6.69 -10.88 26.30
C TRP A 614 -5.92 -9.91 25.38
N THR A 615 -6.48 -8.83 24.80
CA THR A 615 -5.64 -7.73 24.25
C THR A 615 -6.32 -6.36 24.31
N LYS A 616 -5.60 -5.33 24.80
CA LYS A 616 -5.96 -3.92 24.51
C LYS A 616 -5.86 -3.70 23.00
N ALA A 617 -6.93 -3.19 22.38
CA ALA A 617 -6.91 -2.83 20.97
C ALA A 617 -6.09 -1.55 20.75
N ILE A 618 -5.43 -1.44 19.59
CA ILE A 618 -4.76 -0.19 19.20
C ILE A 618 -5.79 0.82 18.65
N ALA A 619 -5.49 2.11 18.77
CA ALA A 619 -6.25 3.17 18.10
C ALA A 619 -5.30 4.27 17.59
N PRO A 620 -4.41 3.97 16.62
CA PRO A 620 -3.48 4.96 16.08
C PRO A 620 -4.23 6.12 15.43
N ARG A 621 -3.73 7.33 15.61
CA ARG A 621 -4.33 8.57 15.13
C ARG A 621 -3.39 9.29 14.18
N LEU A 622 -3.93 10.26 13.45
CA LEU A 622 -3.16 11.35 12.89
C LEU A 622 -2.91 12.37 14.02
N GLU A 623 -1.70 12.91 14.06
CA GLU A 623 -1.21 13.83 15.09
C GLU A 623 -0.74 15.16 14.50
N GLY A 624 -0.59 15.26 13.17
CA GLY A 624 -0.09 16.47 12.51
C GLY A 624 1.43 16.50 12.37
N ARG A 625 2.07 15.31 12.39
CA ARG A 625 3.51 15.09 12.18
C ARG A 625 3.98 15.52 10.80
N ILE A 626 3.10 15.52 9.79
CA ILE A 626 3.44 15.95 8.42
C ILE A 626 2.41 16.96 7.92
N LYS A 627 2.84 18.22 7.73
CA LYS A 627 1.96 19.31 7.27
C LYS A 627 2.40 19.86 5.92
N ILE A 628 1.43 20.06 5.03
CA ILE A 628 1.61 20.72 3.74
C ILE A 628 1.24 22.18 3.92
N VAL A 629 2.19 23.10 3.73
CA VAL A 629 1.97 24.54 3.84
C VAL A 629 2.02 25.20 2.46
N SER A 630 0.95 25.91 2.09
CA SER A 630 0.92 26.76 0.90
C SER A 630 1.22 28.20 1.26
N THR A 631 1.80 28.96 0.33
CA THR A 631 1.89 30.42 0.44
C THR A 631 0.52 31.03 0.19
N GLY A 632 -0.31 31.06 1.22
CA GLY A 632 -1.45 31.97 1.29
C GLY A 632 -0.98 33.42 1.17
N ALA A 633 -1.81 34.28 0.55
CA ALA A 633 -1.49 35.70 0.40
C ALA A 633 -1.32 36.40 1.76
N SER A 634 -0.53 37.47 1.78
CA SER A 634 -0.28 38.29 2.98
C SER A 634 -1.58 38.79 3.61
N ALA A 635 -1.68 38.65 4.93
CA ALA A 635 -2.78 39.22 5.72
C ALA A 635 -2.60 40.73 5.90
N GLU A 636 -2.95 41.51 4.87
CA GLU A 636 -3.09 42.97 4.89
C GLU A 636 -3.98 43.37 3.71
N GLY A 637 -5.12 44.07 3.91
CA GLY A 637 -5.87 44.55 2.73
C GLY A 637 -7.30 45.08 2.85
N LYS A 638 -8.10 44.76 3.89
CA LYS A 638 -9.30 45.50 4.38
C LYS A 638 -10.14 44.68 5.35
#